data_AF-A0A349DGE1-F1
#
_entry.id   AF-A0A349DGE1-F1
#
_cell.length_a   1.000
_cell.length_b   1.000
_cell.length_c   1.000
_cell.angle_alpha   90.00
_cell.angle_beta   90.00
_cell.angle_gamma   90.00
#
_symmetry.space_group_name_H-M   'P 1'
#
loop_
_entity.id
_entity.type
_entity.pdbx_description
1 polymer ?
#
loop_
_entity_poly.entity_id
_entity_poly.type
_entity_poly.pdbx_seq_one_letter_code
_entity_poly.pdbx_strand_id
1 'polypeptide(L)'
;MSAEPTNNLTTSQSGIGRVSKIQPVSHFFLEGTDFTQTAEQSFGVIDAQKFRTTSTVSFSGTKNIYALCMGTVFVQPQAGDANKVNLVLKPYRQPVNGLNIKYIVYRGLQKSDLIVSDGKVAGSETEGVGFVRYIWGQFNQFYEGEEANKIPDFVAGFIGFPHTAEALTAQDETHLIDQYFYKITLPNESNPAEEDATTAYELPIVPRGIQLGTAIGEVGIDIILNQGDYLLENDPNPFQYNLKYARLASHTLDTSTLTDDFKKKLLRENCTDFLDIAAFYGLHANGAGKMYVDEQNKPLIEKNAIYARIQSFHNRNRFYLYIQSNRQRSYNFYGNYAYSEANTNDLKIGTSSDTLIETTFATQGWPIHVFQQSQMGSQDVHQVTLQLTTDSYRDAGLFVQTGVLASAQEENFVRQENLLQEATEDGSIDTNYTQPIVFATPAMGEHTIASFAQIIYEGKLFFVQEYAPPPEPDQPSLTPETHILKDIDDVFGLFNVRSSVVPAHDQQLPTIVDEKLQLINFPNGVDSTDMGAIKYKKVEDQLLKDDGSYLSRVTFETLLYSIKKEVATFTRSSSGHSDSVSTHTQSYTNESNSFYKPQKPYLLGTKVFTSSLTPINGLILETTFNHLPTKKILGITASEFQALQELATTHNLTYARVFFKSLFSEEGYITSIEEVAYKTSILGIVTENSSGTLQVFFPDNEILVYTIDLFVFFSQSYSEFIPDAIQALYPQYQTPELP
;
A
#
# COMPACT_ATOMS: atom_id res chain seq x y z
N MET A 1 21.25 31.73 -1.83
CA MET A 1 20.79 32.05 -0.46
C MET A 1 21.38 31.01 0.47
N SER A 2 22.00 31.46 1.56
CA SER A 2 22.85 30.66 2.44
C SER A 2 22.08 29.52 3.13
N ALA A 3 22.71 28.35 3.16
CA ALA A 3 22.30 27.23 3.98
C ALA A 3 22.29 27.61 5.47
N GLU A 4 21.12 27.57 6.10
CA GLU A 4 21.04 27.44 7.55
C GLU A 4 21.24 25.97 7.95
N PRO A 5 22.20 25.66 8.83
CA PRO A 5 22.32 24.36 9.45
C PRO A 5 21.44 24.30 10.71
N THR A 6 20.96 23.09 11.02
CA THR A 6 20.32 22.61 12.27
C THR A 6 18.78 22.48 12.32
N ASN A 7 18.36 21.21 12.49
CA ASN A 7 17.46 20.74 13.53
C ASN A 7 15.95 21.05 13.56
N ASN A 8 15.31 21.47 12.46
CA ASN A 8 13.84 21.42 12.43
C ASN A 8 13.33 19.99 12.15
N LEU A 9 13.45 19.15 13.18
CA LEU A 9 12.93 17.78 13.29
C LEU A 9 11.44 17.78 13.67
N THR A 10 10.65 18.62 12.98
CA THR A 10 9.26 19.08 13.26
C THR A 10 9.13 20.42 13.98
N THR A 11 7.91 20.96 13.88
CA THR A 11 7.32 22.19 14.43
C THR A 11 7.43 23.45 13.56
N SER A 12 6.28 24.13 13.49
CA SER A 12 6.00 25.27 12.62
C SER A 12 7.01 26.41 12.79
N GLN A 13 7.60 26.86 11.69
CA GLN A 13 8.02 28.26 11.60
C GLN A 13 6.81 29.06 11.11
N SER A 14 6.39 30.05 11.90
CA SER A 14 5.28 30.95 11.55
C SER A 14 3.89 30.31 11.47
N GLY A 15 3.62 29.23 12.21
CA GLY A 15 2.30 28.57 12.26
C GLY A 15 1.98 27.67 11.05
N ILE A 16 2.91 27.48 10.12
CA ILE A 16 2.75 26.57 8.98
C ILE A 16 3.24 25.17 9.39
N GLY A 17 2.36 24.17 9.34
CA GLY A 17 2.72 22.77 9.51
C GLY A 17 3.73 22.35 8.44
N ARG A 18 4.90 21.87 8.85
CA ARG A 18 5.90 21.30 7.93
C ARG A 18 5.93 19.79 8.12
N VAL A 19 5.88 19.07 7.01
CA VAL A 19 6.03 17.61 6.99
C VAL A 19 7.42 17.24 7.50
N SER A 20 7.46 16.25 8.40
CA SER A 20 8.71 15.66 8.90
C SER A 20 9.57 15.19 7.74
N LYS A 21 10.85 15.57 7.72
CA LYS A 21 11.80 14.98 6.77
C LYS A 21 11.86 13.47 6.99
N ILE A 22 11.87 12.71 5.90
CA ILE A 22 12.08 11.25 5.93
C ILE A 22 13.44 10.97 6.57
N GLN A 23 13.50 10.01 7.50
CA GLN A 23 14.72 9.64 8.22
C GLN A 23 15.11 8.19 7.89
N PRO A 24 15.61 7.92 6.68
CA PRO A 24 15.94 6.56 6.29
C PRO A 24 17.17 6.06 7.07
N VAL A 25 17.12 4.81 7.54
CA VAL A 25 18.20 4.12 8.23
C VAL A 25 18.39 2.74 7.62
N SER A 26 19.47 2.57 6.86
CA SER A 26 19.78 1.31 6.17
C SER A 26 21.28 1.00 6.17
N HIS A 27 21.62 -0.23 5.79
CA HIS A 27 22.98 -0.64 5.45
C HIS A 27 23.12 -0.72 3.93
N PHE A 28 24.29 -0.37 3.41
CA PHE A 28 24.60 -0.57 2.00
C PHE A 28 24.91 -2.04 1.74
N PHE A 29 24.14 -2.67 0.86
CA PHE A 29 24.08 -4.12 0.75
C PHE A 29 25.36 -4.82 0.26
N LEU A 30 26.27 -4.11 -0.42
CA LEU A 30 27.47 -4.69 -1.02
C LEU A 30 28.73 -4.10 -0.40
N GLU A 31 29.70 -4.96 -0.11
CA GLU A 31 31.03 -4.57 0.35
C GLU A 31 31.81 -3.71 -0.65
N GLY A 32 32.45 -2.66 -0.13
CA GLY A 32 33.32 -1.77 -0.90
C GLY A 32 32.58 -0.93 -1.95
N THR A 33 33.36 -0.28 -2.81
CA THR A 33 32.86 0.64 -3.86
C THR A 33 33.25 0.24 -5.27
N ASP A 34 34.12 -0.76 -5.40
CA ASP A 34 34.59 -1.37 -6.65
C ASP A 34 33.54 -2.35 -7.18
N PHE A 35 32.47 -1.80 -7.76
CA PHE A 35 31.50 -2.51 -8.57
C PHE A 35 31.11 -1.66 -9.77
N THR A 36 30.46 -2.27 -10.75
CA THR A 36 29.90 -1.60 -11.92
C THR A 36 28.48 -2.09 -12.18
N GLN A 37 27.71 -1.26 -12.87
CA GLN A 37 26.39 -1.63 -13.38
C GLN A 37 26.24 -1.08 -14.80
N THR A 38 25.91 -1.96 -15.74
CA THR A 38 25.55 -1.55 -17.11
C THR A 38 24.07 -1.19 -17.21
N ALA A 39 23.65 -0.63 -18.34
CA ALA A 39 22.23 -0.34 -18.59
C ALA A 39 21.38 -1.63 -18.56
N GLU A 40 21.94 -2.73 -19.07
CA GLU A 40 21.35 -4.07 -19.11
C GLU A 40 21.31 -4.77 -17.75
N GLN A 41 21.88 -4.15 -16.71
CA GLN A 41 21.81 -4.64 -15.33
C GLN A 41 20.98 -3.72 -14.44
N SER A 42 20.59 -2.54 -14.94
CA SER A 42 19.88 -1.53 -14.17
C SER A 42 18.39 -1.80 -14.08
N PHE A 43 17.79 -1.37 -12.97
CA PHE A 43 16.34 -1.34 -12.79
C PHE A 43 15.67 -0.42 -13.81
N GLY A 44 14.49 -0.81 -14.28
CA GLY A 44 13.62 0.05 -15.08
C GLY A 44 13.27 -0.51 -16.45
N VAL A 45 12.73 0.38 -17.28
CA VAL A 45 12.28 0.08 -18.65
C VAL A 45 13.46 -0.39 -19.50
N ILE A 46 13.31 -1.58 -20.09
CA ILE A 46 14.21 -2.08 -21.14
C ILE A 46 13.66 -1.64 -22.50
N ASP A 47 12.39 -1.92 -22.74
CA ASP A 47 11.63 -1.56 -23.94
C ASP A 47 10.13 -1.51 -23.63
N ALA A 48 9.28 -1.33 -24.65
CA ALA A 48 7.83 -1.24 -24.49
C ALA A 48 7.15 -2.54 -24.00
N GLN A 49 7.86 -3.66 -23.99
CA GLN A 49 7.37 -4.98 -23.57
C GLN A 49 8.07 -5.52 -22.33
N LYS A 50 9.25 -4.98 -21.96
CA LYS A 50 10.06 -5.49 -20.85
C LYS A 50 10.45 -4.43 -19.83
N PHE A 51 10.30 -4.78 -18.55
CA PHE A 51 10.73 -3.96 -17.42
C PHE A 51 11.55 -4.79 -16.44
N ARG A 52 12.78 -4.38 -16.18
CA ARG A 52 13.66 -5.06 -15.22
C ARG A 52 13.33 -4.63 -13.80
N THR A 53 13.01 -5.59 -12.94
CA THR A 53 12.82 -5.33 -11.51
C THR A 53 14.11 -5.55 -10.72
N THR A 54 14.96 -6.48 -11.15
CA THR A 54 16.21 -6.80 -10.45
C THR A 54 17.32 -5.86 -10.87
N SER A 55 17.85 -5.11 -9.91
CA SER A 55 19.09 -4.36 -10.09
C SER A 55 20.27 -5.29 -9.84
N THR A 56 21.07 -5.57 -10.88
CA THR A 56 22.29 -6.38 -10.79
C THR A 56 23.52 -5.49 -10.81
N VAL A 57 24.56 -5.88 -10.07
CA VAL A 57 25.89 -5.25 -10.12
C VAL A 57 26.95 -6.31 -10.33
N SER A 58 28.05 -5.94 -10.98
CA SER A 58 29.21 -6.80 -11.21
C SER A 58 30.45 -6.27 -10.52
N PHE A 59 31.34 -7.18 -10.10
CA PHE A 59 32.59 -6.87 -9.41
C PHE A 59 33.62 -7.98 -9.60
N SER A 60 34.88 -7.72 -9.31
CA SER A 60 35.93 -8.75 -9.34
C SER A 60 35.98 -9.55 -8.04
N GLY A 61 36.18 -10.85 -8.15
CA GLY A 61 36.40 -11.71 -6.99
C GLY A 61 35.11 -11.99 -6.20
N THR A 62 35.28 -12.12 -4.88
CA THR A 62 34.21 -12.43 -3.92
C THR A 62 33.96 -11.21 -3.04
N LYS A 63 32.68 -10.91 -2.77
CA LYS A 63 32.29 -9.79 -1.91
C LYS A 63 31.25 -10.19 -0.89
N ASN A 64 31.32 -9.56 0.28
CA ASN A 64 30.33 -9.69 1.33
C ASN A 64 29.04 -8.96 0.99
N ILE A 65 27.91 -9.62 1.26
CA ILE A 65 26.56 -9.07 1.11
C ILE A 65 25.95 -8.86 2.49
N TYR A 66 25.37 -7.68 2.73
CA TYR A 66 24.88 -7.24 4.02
C TYR A 66 23.36 -7.03 4.01
N ALA A 67 22.71 -7.33 5.13
CA ALA A 67 21.29 -7.04 5.31
C ALA A 67 21.03 -5.52 5.37
N LEU A 68 20.21 -5.00 4.45
CA LEU A 68 19.82 -3.58 4.42
C LEU A 68 19.17 -3.10 5.73
N CYS A 69 18.37 -3.95 6.37
CA CYS A 69 17.63 -3.64 7.57
C CYS A 69 17.47 -4.89 8.45
N MET A 70 16.89 -4.71 9.63
CA MET A 70 16.51 -5.83 10.49
C MET A 70 15.27 -6.52 9.92
N GLY A 71 15.29 -7.84 9.82
CA GLY A 71 14.16 -8.58 9.25
C GLY A 71 14.27 -10.09 9.36
N THR A 72 13.20 -10.77 9.00
CA THR A 72 13.10 -12.23 8.96
C THR A 72 13.61 -12.74 7.62
N VAL A 73 14.40 -13.81 7.62
CA VAL A 73 15.12 -14.33 6.45
C VAL A 73 14.56 -15.68 6.00
N PHE A 74 14.38 -15.82 4.70
CA PHE A 74 13.94 -17.04 4.02
C PHE A 74 14.86 -17.36 2.83
N VAL A 75 15.53 -18.51 2.86
CA VAL A 75 16.54 -18.91 1.85
C VAL A 75 15.92 -19.88 0.84
N GLN A 76 16.16 -19.63 -0.44
CA GLN A 76 15.63 -20.43 -1.55
C GLN A 76 16.74 -20.78 -2.56
N PRO A 77 16.69 -21.94 -3.24
CA PRO A 77 17.64 -22.28 -4.29
C PRO A 77 17.53 -21.30 -5.46
N GLN A 78 18.65 -21.01 -6.13
CA GLN A 78 18.61 -20.23 -7.35
C GLN A 78 18.37 -21.14 -8.56
N ALA A 79 17.31 -20.85 -9.33
CA ALA A 79 17.06 -21.50 -10.60
C ALA A 79 18.23 -21.27 -11.57
N GLY A 80 18.68 -22.34 -12.21
CA GLY A 80 19.78 -22.32 -13.19
C GLY A 80 21.19 -22.40 -12.58
N ASP A 81 21.37 -22.34 -11.25
CA ASP A 81 22.69 -22.52 -10.62
C ASP A 81 22.57 -23.21 -9.25
N ALA A 82 23.00 -24.47 -9.18
CA ALA A 82 22.93 -25.29 -7.97
C ALA A 82 23.88 -24.85 -6.84
N ASN A 83 24.85 -23.97 -7.15
CA ASN A 83 25.81 -23.42 -6.19
C ASN A 83 25.38 -22.07 -5.64
N LYS A 84 24.25 -21.52 -6.11
CA LYS A 84 23.72 -20.24 -5.66
C LYS A 84 22.38 -20.40 -4.95
N VAL A 85 22.12 -19.45 -4.07
CA VAL A 85 20.84 -19.28 -3.39
C VAL A 85 20.38 -17.84 -3.49
N ASN A 86 19.08 -17.65 -3.36
CA ASN A 86 18.46 -16.36 -3.16
C ASN A 86 17.97 -16.26 -1.71
N LEU A 87 18.02 -15.06 -1.16
CA LEU A 87 17.59 -14.77 0.19
C LEU A 87 16.50 -13.72 0.15
N VAL A 88 15.32 -14.05 0.67
CA VAL A 88 14.20 -13.12 0.85
C VAL A 88 14.21 -12.62 2.29
N LEU A 89 14.30 -11.31 2.47
CA LEU A 89 14.23 -10.64 3.76
C LEU A 89 12.92 -9.87 3.86
N LYS A 90 12.09 -10.21 4.85
CA LYS A 90 10.90 -9.45 5.23
C LYS A 90 11.27 -8.47 6.34
N PRO A 91 11.20 -7.14 6.12
CA PRO A 91 11.59 -6.17 7.15
C PRO A 91 10.74 -6.34 8.42
N TYR A 92 11.41 -6.51 9.57
CA TYR A 92 10.76 -6.43 10.88
C TYR A 92 10.58 -4.96 11.28
N ARG A 93 11.59 -4.14 10.95
CA ARG A 93 11.54 -2.69 11.07
C ARG A 93 11.76 -2.06 9.70
N GLN A 94 10.81 -1.26 9.25
CA GLN A 94 10.92 -0.54 7.98
C GLN A 94 12.16 0.38 7.99
N PRO A 95 13.06 0.30 6.98
CA PRO A 95 14.24 1.14 6.92
C PRO A 95 13.91 2.60 6.60
N VAL A 96 12.71 2.88 6.10
CA VAL A 96 12.24 4.20 5.72
C VAL A 96 10.81 4.35 6.23
N ASN A 97 10.57 5.26 7.18
CA ASN A 97 9.22 5.54 7.66
C ASN A 97 8.35 6.12 6.53
N GLY A 98 7.13 5.62 6.37
CA GLY A 98 6.20 6.03 5.31
C GLY A 98 6.36 5.27 3.98
N LEU A 99 7.41 4.44 3.85
CA LEU A 99 7.59 3.52 2.73
C LEU A 99 7.49 2.09 3.24
N ASN A 100 6.37 1.44 2.94
CA ASN A 100 6.13 0.06 3.36
C ASN A 100 6.84 -0.89 2.39
N ILE A 101 7.95 -1.50 2.81
CA ILE A 101 8.65 -2.55 2.06
C ILE A 101 8.13 -3.91 2.54
N LYS A 102 7.64 -4.73 1.61
CA LYS A 102 7.19 -6.11 1.87
C LYS A 102 8.38 -7.05 1.95
N TYR A 103 9.22 -7.04 0.92
CA TYR A 103 10.37 -7.94 0.79
C TYR A 103 11.59 -7.23 0.19
N ILE A 104 12.77 -7.70 0.58
CA ILE A 104 14.04 -7.42 -0.09
C ILE A 104 14.62 -8.76 -0.52
N VAL A 105 14.83 -8.95 -1.83
CA VAL A 105 15.35 -10.22 -2.38
C VAL A 105 16.79 -10.01 -2.81
N TYR A 106 17.72 -10.74 -2.20
CA TYR A 106 19.13 -10.81 -2.59
C TYR A 106 19.32 -12.03 -3.47
N ARG A 107 19.89 -11.85 -4.66
CA ARG A 107 20.02 -12.91 -5.67
C ARG A 107 21.46 -13.28 -5.92
N GLY A 108 21.76 -14.58 -5.90
CA GLY A 108 23.07 -15.12 -6.28
C GLY A 108 24.11 -15.21 -5.17
N LEU A 109 23.69 -15.44 -3.93
CA LEU A 109 24.61 -15.74 -2.82
C LEU A 109 25.20 -17.15 -2.94
N GLN A 110 26.41 -17.37 -2.45
CA GLN A 110 27.04 -18.69 -2.45
C GLN A 110 26.30 -19.65 -1.51
N LYS A 111 25.86 -20.79 -2.04
CA LYS A 111 25.18 -21.84 -1.26
C LYS A 111 26.10 -22.40 -0.16
N SER A 112 27.39 -22.55 -0.45
CA SER A 112 28.39 -23.10 0.48
C SER A 112 28.56 -22.27 1.75
N ASP A 113 28.18 -20.99 1.73
CA ASP A 113 28.24 -20.14 2.92
C ASP A 113 27.15 -20.49 3.94
N LEU A 114 26.06 -21.14 3.49
CA LEU A 114 24.84 -21.33 4.26
C LEU A 114 24.49 -22.80 4.50
N ILE A 115 24.79 -23.67 3.53
CA ILE A 115 24.34 -25.06 3.52
C ILE A 115 25.51 -25.99 3.18
N VAL A 116 25.72 -27.02 4.00
CA VAL A 116 26.70 -28.10 3.75
C VAL A 116 26.07 -29.25 2.96
N SER A 117 26.91 -30.18 2.46
CA SER A 117 26.49 -31.22 1.52
C SER A 117 25.46 -32.22 2.05
N ASP A 118 25.36 -32.36 3.37
CA ASP A 118 24.40 -33.25 4.05
C ASP A 118 23.07 -32.55 4.41
N GLY A 119 22.91 -31.27 4.03
CA GLY A 119 21.68 -30.52 4.25
C GLY A 119 21.56 -29.82 5.58
N LYS A 120 22.64 -29.77 6.35
CA LYS A 120 22.72 -28.96 7.56
C LYS A 120 23.06 -27.50 7.24
N VAL A 121 22.74 -26.62 8.18
CA VAL A 121 23.26 -25.24 8.18
C VAL A 121 24.78 -25.31 8.30
N ALA A 122 25.49 -24.57 7.46
CA ALA A 122 26.96 -24.55 7.46
C ALA A 122 27.52 -23.95 8.76
N GLY A 123 28.84 -24.10 9.00
CA GLY A 123 29.57 -23.39 10.07
C GLY A 123 29.17 -23.74 11.50
N SER A 124 29.36 -22.78 12.41
CA SER A 124 29.05 -22.87 13.85
C SER A 124 28.82 -21.48 14.43
N GLU A 125 28.63 -21.35 15.76
CA GLU A 125 28.53 -20.03 16.42
C GLU A 125 29.82 -19.19 16.28
N THR A 126 30.97 -19.82 16.02
CA THR A 126 32.27 -19.15 15.83
C THR A 126 32.81 -19.18 14.40
N GLU A 127 32.28 -20.05 13.53
CA GLU A 127 32.77 -20.26 12.16
C GLU A 127 31.70 -19.98 11.10
N GLY A 128 32.12 -19.49 9.93
CA GLY A 128 31.23 -19.16 8.81
C GLY A 128 30.90 -17.68 8.70
N VAL A 129 29.96 -17.35 7.79
CA VAL A 129 29.53 -15.97 7.55
C VAL A 129 28.75 -15.41 8.74
N GLY A 130 28.63 -14.08 8.83
CA GLY A 130 27.94 -13.40 9.92
C GLY A 130 26.54 -13.97 10.24
N PHE A 131 25.73 -14.22 9.21
CA PHE A 131 24.41 -14.82 9.32
C PHE A 131 24.44 -16.18 10.01
N VAL A 132 25.29 -17.09 9.52
CA VAL A 132 25.45 -18.45 10.05
C VAL A 132 25.86 -18.42 11.52
N ARG A 133 26.88 -17.64 11.86
CA ARG A 133 27.33 -17.51 13.26
C ARG A 133 26.22 -17.01 14.17
N TYR A 134 25.44 -16.05 13.69
CA TYR A 134 24.33 -15.47 14.45
C TYR A 134 23.21 -16.48 14.69
N ILE A 135 22.76 -17.21 13.66
CA ILE A 135 21.65 -18.17 13.82
C ILE A 135 22.07 -19.41 14.62
N TRP A 136 23.35 -19.83 14.54
CA TRP A 136 23.89 -20.87 15.43
C TRP A 136 23.87 -20.41 16.89
N GLY A 137 24.27 -19.17 17.16
CA GLY A 137 24.19 -18.59 18.50
C GLY A 137 22.75 -18.58 19.04
N GLN A 138 21.76 -18.23 18.21
CA GLN A 138 20.35 -18.27 18.58
C GLN A 138 19.83 -19.70 18.80
N PHE A 139 20.22 -20.64 17.93
CA PHE A 139 19.86 -22.05 18.04
C PHE A 139 20.41 -22.67 19.34
N ASN A 140 21.69 -22.47 19.60
CA ASN A 140 22.35 -22.97 20.81
C ASN A 140 21.74 -22.35 22.09
N GLN A 141 21.40 -21.05 22.05
CA GLN A 141 20.75 -20.36 23.16
C GLN A 141 19.35 -20.92 23.43
N PHE A 142 18.57 -21.26 22.40
CA PHE A 142 17.23 -21.83 22.57
C PHE A 142 17.26 -23.20 23.26
N TYR A 143 18.27 -24.03 22.94
CA TYR A 143 18.45 -25.36 23.54
C TYR A 143 19.39 -25.36 24.76
N GLU A 144 19.67 -24.20 25.35
CA GLU A 144 20.55 -24.11 26.52
C GLU A 144 19.94 -24.87 27.72
N GLY A 145 20.65 -25.89 28.21
CA GLY A 145 20.21 -26.72 29.33
C GLY A 145 19.44 -27.98 28.95
N GLU A 146 19.15 -28.20 27.66
CA GLU A 146 18.58 -29.45 27.17
C GLU A 146 19.61 -30.58 27.11
N GLU A 147 19.13 -31.82 27.22
CA GLU A 147 19.99 -33.00 27.07
C GLU A 147 20.43 -33.15 25.61
N ALA A 148 21.69 -33.52 25.36
CA ALA A 148 22.27 -33.56 24.00
C ALA A 148 21.51 -34.45 23.00
N ASN A 149 20.79 -35.47 23.47
CA ASN A 149 19.94 -36.35 22.66
C ASN A 149 18.57 -35.75 22.31
N LYS A 150 18.21 -34.59 22.89
CA LYS A 150 16.97 -33.85 22.63
C LYS A 150 17.18 -32.64 21.72
N ILE A 151 18.44 -32.23 21.51
CA ILE A 151 18.78 -31.13 20.60
C ILE A 151 18.68 -31.67 19.17
N PRO A 152 17.78 -31.15 18.32
CA PRO A 152 17.68 -31.60 16.94
C PRO A 152 18.90 -31.16 16.12
N ASP A 153 19.12 -31.83 14.99
CA ASP A 153 20.10 -31.36 14.01
C ASP A 153 19.68 -29.99 13.45
N PHE A 154 20.62 -29.04 13.32
CA PHE A 154 20.32 -27.75 12.72
C PHE A 154 20.31 -27.85 11.18
N VAL A 155 19.15 -28.26 10.65
CA VAL A 155 18.95 -28.51 9.22
C VAL A 155 18.62 -27.25 8.43
N ALA A 156 18.98 -27.23 7.15
CA ALA A 156 18.73 -26.09 6.25
C ALA A 156 17.25 -25.77 6.04
N GLY A 157 16.35 -26.72 6.34
CA GLY A 157 14.90 -26.48 6.36
C GLY A 157 14.48 -25.38 7.35
N PHE A 158 15.21 -25.19 8.45
CA PHE A 158 14.91 -24.15 9.45
C PHE A 158 15.18 -22.73 8.96
N ILE A 159 15.97 -22.58 7.89
CA ILE A 159 16.14 -21.30 7.18
C ILE A 159 15.35 -21.24 5.87
N GLY A 160 14.45 -22.21 5.67
CA GLY A 160 13.55 -22.30 4.52
C GLY A 160 14.10 -23.02 3.30
N PHE A 161 15.34 -23.54 3.33
CA PHE A 161 15.96 -24.15 2.16
C PHE A 161 15.55 -25.64 1.99
N PRO A 162 14.95 -26.03 0.83
CA PRO A 162 14.58 -27.41 0.56
C PRO A 162 15.80 -28.22 0.11
N HIS A 163 16.41 -28.98 1.03
CA HIS A 163 17.61 -29.78 0.72
C HIS A 163 17.30 -31.17 0.11
N THR A 164 16.14 -31.74 0.42
CA THR A 164 15.73 -33.06 -0.11
C THR A 164 14.79 -32.91 -1.31
N ALA A 165 14.70 -33.94 -2.14
CA ALA A 165 13.75 -33.96 -3.26
C ALA A 165 12.30 -33.82 -2.75
N GLU A 166 11.98 -34.47 -1.64
CA GLU A 166 10.67 -34.40 -0.99
C GLU A 166 10.37 -32.98 -0.46
N ALA A 167 11.33 -32.33 0.21
CA ALA A 167 11.17 -30.95 0.66
C ALA A 167 11.03 -29.97 -0.51
N LEU A 168 11.71 -30.22 -1.63
CA LEU A 168 11.58 -29.42 -2.84
C LEU A 168 10.19 -29.58 -3.48
N THR A 169 9.65 -30.80 -3.51
CA THR A 169 8.28 -31.08 -3.97
C THR A 169 7.24 -30.45 -3.03
N ALA A 170 7.48 -30.46 -1.71
CA ALA A 170 6.61 -29.79 -0.74
C ALA A 170 6.65 -28.26 -0.85
N GLN A 171 7.74 -27.70 -1.39
CA GLN A 171 7.86 -26.27 -1.73
C GLN A 171 7.60 -26.04 -3.22
N ASP A 172 6.36 -26.26 -3.65
CA ASP A 172 5.91 -26.05 -5.02
C ASP A 172 6.16 -24.60 -5.48
N GLU A 173 6.54 -24.41 -6.76
CA GLU A 173 6.88 -23.10 -7.30
C GLU A 173 5.70 -22.11 -7.30
N THR A 174 4.46 -22.59 -7.23
CA THR A 174 3.24 -21.77 -7.17
C THR A 174 2.95 -21.26 -5.76
N HIS A 175 3.57 -21.83 -4.72
CA HIS A 175 3.38 -21.37 -3.35
C HIS A 175 3.81 -19.90 -3.20
N LEU A 176 2.96 -19.11 -2.54
CA LEU A 176 3.22 -17.71 -2.29
C LEU A 176 4.25 -17.56 -1.17
N ILE A 177 5.13 -16.56 -1.28
CA ILE A 177 6.16 -16.27 -0.28
C ILE A 177 5.52 -16.00 1.09
N ASP A 178 4.37 -15.31 1.11
CA ASP A 178 3.59 -15.00 2.32
C ASP A 178 3.26 -16.26 3.14
N GLN A 179 3.02 -17.41 2.50
CA GLN A 179 2.69 -18.67 3.18
C GLN A 179 3.80 -19.15 4.13
N TYR A 180 5.06 -18.76 3.87
CA TYR A 180 6.20 -19.14 4.71
C TYR A 180 6.45 -18.15 5.85
N PHE A 181 6.09 -16.87 5.67
CA PHE A 181 6.26 -15.83 6.70
C PHE A 181 5.07 -15.70 7.65
N TYR A 182 3.89 -16.20 7.27
CA TYR A 182 2.65 -16.11 8.05
C TYR A 182 2.06 -17.48 8.42
N LYS A 183 2.84 -18.55 8.27
CA LYS A 183 2.42 -19.87 8.72
C LYS A 183 2.20 -19.90 10.23
N ILE A 184 1.35 -20.83 10.64
CA ILE A 184 1.25 -21.27 12.03
C ILE A 184 1.74 -22.71 12.09
N THR A 185 2.40 -23.07 13.17
CA THR A 185 2.75 -24.46 13.44
C THR A 185 1.48 -25.22 13.77
N LEU A 186 1.17 -26.25 12.97
CA LEU A 186 -0.01 -27.08 13.14
C LEU A 186 0.36 -28.42 13.79
N PRO A 187 -0.53 -29.03 14.58
CA PRO A 187 -0.35 -30.39 15.04
C PRO A 187 -0.43 -31.36 13.85
N ASN A 188 0.35 -32.43 13.90
CA ASN A 188 0.36 -33.47 12.88
C ASN A 188 -0.99 -34.19 12.84
N GLU A 189 -1.59 -34.31 11.65
CA GLU A 189 -2.91 -34.94 11.47
C GLU A 189 -2.97 -36.39 11.96
N SER A 190 -1.87 -37.13 11.81
CA SER A 190 -1.76 -38.54 12.22
C SER A 190 -1.37 -38.69 13.71
N ASN A 191 -0.72 -37.69 14.29
CA ASN A 191 -0.36 -37.66 15.71
C ASN A 191 -0.46 -36.24 16.28
N PRO A 192 -1.64 -35.84 16.80
CA PRO A 192 -1.86 -34.47 17.27
C PRO A 192 -0.98 -34.01 18.45
N ALA A 193 -0.20 -34.91 19.07
CA ALA A 193 0.77 -34.58 20.10
C ALA A 193 2.12 -34.12 19.54
N GLU A 194 2.33 -34.26 18.23
CA GLU A 194 3.53 -33.81 17.51
C GLU A 194 3.18 -32.64 16.59
N GLU A 195 4.14 -31.75 16.35
CA GLU A 195 4.00 -30.69 15.36
C GLU A 195 4.23 -31.26 13.95
N ASP A 196 3.51 -30.74 12.96
CA ASP A 196 3.74 -31.06 11.57
C ASP A 196 5.12 -30.53 11.15
N ALA A 197 6.05 -31.44 10.84
CA ALA A 197 7.41 -31.13 10.45
C ALA A 197 7.51 -30.16 9.24
N THR A 198 6.47 -30.04 8.42
CA THR A 198 6.43 -29.08 7.30
C THR A 198 6.21 -27.64 7.75
N THR A 199 5.62 -27.44 8.94
CA THR A 199 5.33 -26.11 9.53
C THR A 199 6.08 -25.85 10.85
N ALA A 200 6.65 -26.86 11.49
CA ALA A 200 7.36 -26.82 12.78
C ALA A 200 8.76 -26.17 12.72
N TYR A 201 8.85 -24.91 12.30
CA TYR A 201 10.08 -24.12 12.38
C TYR A 201 9.77 -22.62 12.33
N GLU A 202 10.61 -21.79 12.94
CA GLU A 202 10.53 -20.33 12.80
C GLU A 202 11.67 -19.81 11.95
N LEU A 203 11.37 -18.88 11.05
CA LEU A 203 12.39 -18.26 10.20
C LEU A 203 13.23 -17.27 11.04
N PRO A 204 14.57 -17.22 10.85
CA PRO A 204 15.43 -16.41 11.69
C PRO A 204 15.26 -14.90 11.45
N ILE A 205 15.23 -14.12 12.53
CA ILE A 205 15.29 -12.65 12.50
C ILE A 205 16.74 -12.20 12.65
N VAL A 206 17.20 -11.34 11.76
CA VAL A 206 18.60 -10.90 11.71
C VAL A 206 18.72 -9.38 11.81
N PRO A 207 19.81 -8.85 12.40
CA PRO A 207 20.02 -7.42 12.53
C PRO A 207 20.45 -6.78 11.20
N ARG A 208 20.24 -5.47 11.08
CA ARG A 208 20.80 -4.65 10.00
C ARG A 208 22.32 -4.82 9.94
N GLY A 209 22.88 -4.92 8.74
CA GLY A 209 24.31 -4.90 8.50
C GLY A 209 25.02 -6.22 8.79
N ILE A 210 24.27 -7.27 9.19
CA ILE A 210 24.85 -8.61 9.27
C ILE A 210 25.25 -9.09 7.88
N GLN A 211 26.42 -9.72 7.78
CA GLN A 211 26.87 -10.39 6.55
C GLN A 211 25.94 -11.59 6.29
N LEU A 212 25.07 -11.46 5.30
CA LEU A 212 24.14 -12.50 4.86
C LEU A 212 24.84 -13.67 4.17
N GLY A 213 25.94 -13.39 3.48
CA GLY A 213 26.73 -14.35 2.73
C GLY A 213 27.71 -13.65 1.80
N THR A 214 28.28 -14.38 0.86
CA THR A 214 29.14 -13.84 -0.19
C THR A 214 28.55 -14.06 -1.57
N ALA A 215 28.97 -13.23 -2.53
CA ALA A 215 28.67 -13.39 -3.94
C ALA A 215 29.96 -13.30 -4.77
N ILE A 216 29.99 -13.98 -5.92
CA ILE A 216 31.16 -14.05 -6.81
C ILE A 216 30.79 -13.45 -8.16
N GLY A 217 31.53 -12.42 -8.59
CA GLY A 217 31.38 -11.79 -9.90
C GLY A 217 30.16 -10.87 -10.03
N GLU A 218 29.01 -11.24 -9.48
CA GLU A 218 27.76 -10.50 -9.58
C GLU A 218 26.81 -10.78 -8.42
N VAL A 219 25.88 -9.84 -8.17
CA VAL A 219 24.76 -10.02 -7.23
C VAL A 219 23.56 -9.20 -7.72
N GLY A 220 22.35 -9.72 -7.52
CA GLY A 220 21.10 -9.03 -7.82
C GLY A 220 20.36 -8.60 -6.55
N ILE A 221 19.56 -7.53 -6.65
CA ILE A 221 18.67 -7.09 -5.58
C ILE A 221 17.32 -6.58 -6.12
N ASP A 222 16.24 -6.97 -5.46
CA ASP A 222 14.91 -6.38 -5.61
C ASP A 222 14.46 -5.76 -4.28
N ILE A 223 13.83 -4.59 -4.33
CA ILE A 223 13.06 -4.01 -3.21
C ILE A 223 11.60 -4.00 -3.62
N ILE A 224 10.75 -4.70 -2.87
CA ILE A 224 9.32 -4.87 -3.15
C ILE A 224 8.50 -4.09 -2.12
N LEU A 225 7.60 -3.26 -2.57
CA LEU A 225 6.68 -2.46 -1.75
C LEU A 225 5.47 -3.29 -1.31
N ASN A 226 4.92 -2.95 -0.14
CA ASN A 226 3.79 -3.65 0.44
C ASN A 226 2.47 -3.03 -0.01
N GLN A 227 1.64 -3.83 -0.67
CA GLN A 227 0.25 -3.50 -0.99
C GLN A 227 -0.74 -4.01 0.08
N GLY A 228 -0.30 -4.90 0.96
CA GLY A 228 -1.10 -5.53 2.00
C GLY A 228 -0.72 -6.99 2.26
N ASP A 229 -1.15 -7.50 3.40
CA ASP A 229 -0.91 -8.87 3.85
C ASP A 229 -2.15 -9.76 3.62
N TYR A 230 -2.55 -9.85 2.35
CA TYR A 230 -3.68 -10.65 1.91
C TYR A 230 -3.43 -11.29 0.55
N LEU A 231 -4.24 -12.31 0.26
CA LEU A 231 -4.25 -13.04 -1.00
C LEU A 231 -5.50 -12.65 -1.78
N LEU A 232 -5.34 -12.30 -3.06
CA LEU A 232 -6.46 -12.11 -3.97
C LEU A 232 -6.85 -13.46 -4.58
N GLU A 233 -8.08 -13.89 -4.32
CA GLU A 233 -8.64 -15.06 -4.99
C GLU A 233 -8.94 -14.72 -6.45
N ASN A 234 -8.59 -15.64 -7.35
CA ASN A 234 -8.77 -15.47 -8.80
C ASN A 234 -8.12 -14.18 -9.34
N ASP A 235 -6.98 -13.77 -8.78
CA ASP A 235 -6.25 -12.58 -9.22
C ASP A 235 -5.98 -12.66 -10.74
N PRO A 236 -6.53 -11.74 -11.55
CA PRO A 236 -6.29 -11.72 -12.99
C PRO A 236 -4.85 -11.34 -13.34
N ASN A 237 -4.09 -10.83 -12.37
CA ASN A 237 -2.71 -10.42 -12.58
C ASN A 237 -1.84 -11.63 -12.98
N PRO A 238 -1.14 -11.56 -14.13
CA PRO A 238 -0.24 -12.64 -14.55
C PRO A 238 0.96 -12.87 -13.62
N PHE A 239 1.29 -11.91 -12.75
CA PHE A 239 2.43 -11.96 -11.86
C PHE A 239 2.02 -12.16 -10.41
N GLN A 240 2.74 -13.04 -9.71
CA GLN A 240 2.53 -13.35 -8.30
C GLN A 240 3.87 -13.47 -7.56
N TYR A 241 3.88 -13.08 -6.28
CA TYR A 241 5.03 -13.23 -5.37
C TYR A 241 5.14 -14.67 -4.84
N ASN A 242 5.46 -15.60 -5.74
CA ASN A 242 5.60 -17.03 -5.45
C ASN A 242 7.06 -17.51 -5.43
N LEU A 243 7.26 -18.78 -5.09
CA LEU A 243 8.59 -19.39 -5.07
C LEU A 243 9.25 -19.43 -6.45
N LYS A 244 8.47 -19.52 -7.54
CA LYS A 244 9.01 -19.36 -8.90
C LYS A 244 9.76 -18.04 -9.04
N TYR A 245 9.14 -16.93 -8.63
CA TYR A 245 9.76 -15.61 -8.61
C TYR A 245 10.96 -15.54 -7.64
N ALA A 246 10.81 -16.07 -6.42
CA ALA A 246 11.86 -16.04 -5.40
C ALA A 246 13.14 -16.77 -5.84
N ARG A 247 13.01 -17.81 -6.66
CA ARG A 247 14.12 -18.66 -7.14
C ARG A 247 14.83 -18.12 -8.38
N LEU A 248 14.30 -17.14 -9.10
CA LEU A 248 14.94 -16.61 -10.32
C LEU A 248 16.33 -16.00 -10.05
N ALA A 249 17.29 -16.17 -10.95
CA ALA A 249 18.58 -15.47 -10.86
C ALA A 249 18.44 -13.95 -11.08
N SER A 250 17.50 -13.54 -11.92
CA SER A 250 17.13 -12.15 -12.20
C SER A 250 15.69 -12.13 -12.73
N HIS A 251 14.95 -11.05 -12.45
CA HIS A 251 13.55 -10.93 -12.86
C HIS A 251 13.30 -9.73 -13.79
N THR A 252 12.39 -9.96 -14.74
CA THR A 252 11.89 -8.98 -15.71
C THR A 252 10.41 -9.25 -15.94
N LEU A 253 9.59 -8.21 -15.81
CA LEU A 253 8.20 -8.25 -16.25
C LEU A 253 8.19 -8.24 -17.78
N ASP A 254 7.54 -9.22 -18.40
CA ASP A 254 7.57 -9.40 -19.86
C ASP A 254 6.16 -9.57 -20.42
N THR A 255 5.68 -8.54 -21.14
CA THR A 255 4.35 -8.55 -21.77
C THR A 255 4.35 -9.23 -23.14
N SER A 256 5.50 -9.63 -23.69
CA SER A 256 5.63 -10.14 -25.06
C SER A 256 4.87 -11.45 -25.31
N THR A 257 4.67 -12.25 -24.26
CA THR A 257 3.95 -13.53 -24.31
C THR A 257 2.44 -13.37 -24.08
N LEU A 258 1.98 -12.19 -23.66
CA LEU A 258 0.57 -11.91 -23.40
C LEU A 258 -0.11 -11.43 -24.68
N THR A 259 -1.29 -11.98 -24.98
CA THR A 259 -2.11 -11.53 -26.11
C THR A 259 -3.16 -10.49 -25.69
N ASP A 260 -3.69 -10.63 -24.48
CA ASP A 260 -4.73 -9.77 -23.90
C ASP A 260 -4.17 -8.42 -23.42
N ASP A 261 -4.69 -7.32 -23.97
CA ASP A 261 -4.20 -5.97 -23.66
C ASP A 261 -4.52 -5.51 -22.23
N PHE A 262 -5.62 -5.96 -21.64
CA PHE A 262 -5.93 -5.67 -20.25
C PHE A 262 -4.97 -6.40 -19.32
N LYS A 263 -4.66 -7.68 -19.58
CA LYS A 263 -3.63 -8.41 -18.82
C LYS A 263 -2.24 -7.78 -18.98
N LYS A 264 -1.90 -7.24 -20.16
CA LYS A 264 -0.67 -6.45 -20.34
C LYS A 264 -0.67 -5.20 -19.47
N LYS A 265 -1.78 -4.45 -19.42
CA LYS A 265 -1.94 -3.29 -18.52
C LYS A 265 -1.75 -3.70 -17.05
N LEU A 266 -2.43 -4.77 -16.62
CA LEU A 266 -2.30 -5.29 -15.26
C LEU A 266 -0.86 -5.68 -14.94
N LEU A 267 -0.17 -6.44 -15.81
CA LEU A 267 1.24 -6.80 -15.60
C LEU A 267 2.16 -5.57 -15.53
N ARG A 268 1.84 -4.51 -16.28
CA ARG A 268 2.60 -3.25 -16.25
C ARG A 268 2.44 -2.51 -14.93
N GLU A 269 1.26 -2.57 -14.28
CA GLU A 269 1.06 -1.98 -12.96
C GLU A 269 2.06 -2.50 -11.92
N ASN A 270 2.45 -3.78 -12.01
CA ASN A 270 3.40 -4.39 -11.08
C ASN A 270 4.77 -3.74 -11.09
N CYS A 271 5.16 -2.97 -12.11
CA CYS A 271 6.44 -2.26 -12.07
C CYS A 271 6.49 -1.24 -10.92
N THR A 272 5.34 -0.75 -10.47
CA THR A 272 5.20 0.21 -9.38
C THR A 272 5.37 -0.42 -7.99
N ASP A 273 5.37 -1.76 -7.93
CA ASP A 273 5.62 -2.51 -6.70
C ASP A 273 7.11 -2.65 -6.39
N PHE A 274 7.98 -2.23 -7.32
CA PHE A 274 9.42 -2.34 -7.17
C PHE A 274 10.07 -0.97 -7.06
N LEU A 275 11.11 -0.89 -6.25
CA LEU A 275 11.91 0.33 -6.07
C LEU A 275 13.35 0.12 -6.54
N ASP A 276 13.85 1.07 -7.32
CA ASP A 276 15.26 1.14 -7.70
C ASP A 276 16.16 1.29 -6.47
N ILE A 277 17.20 0.43 -6.37
CA ILE A 277 18.13 0.44 -5.24
C ILE A 277 18.92 1.75 -5.16
N ALA A 278 19.23 2.39 -6.29
CA ALA A 278 19.93 3.68 -6.28
C ALA A 278 19.01 4.79 -5.77
N ALA A 279 17.74 4.82 -6.20
CA ALA A 279 16.74 5.76 -5.67
C ALA A 279 16.46 5.53 -4.17
N PHE A 280 16.39 4.28 -3.71
CA PHE A 280 16.27 3.93 -2.29
C PHE A 280 17.42 4.54 -1.47
N TYR A 281 18.67 4.35 -1.91
CA TYR A 281 19.82 4.93 -1.22
C TYR A 281 19.86 6.45 -1.34
N GLY A 282 19.42 7.02 -2.46
CA GLY A 282 19.33 8.46 -2.65
C GLY A 282 18.35 9.16 -1.71
N LEU A 283 17.36 8.46 -1.14
CA LEU A 283 16.53 8.99 -0.04
C LEU A 283 17.38 9.44 1.16
N HIS A 284 18.56 8.84 1.37
CA HIS A 284 19.44 9.19 2.48
C HIS A 284 20.12 10.55 2.27
N ALA A 285 20.17 11.05 1.03
CA ALA A 285 20.84 12.28 0.64
C ALA A 285 20.06 13.57 1.03
N ASN A 286 19.00 13.45 1.82
CA ASN A 286 18.13 14.56 2.23
C ASN A 286 18.64 15.33 3.49
N GLY A 287 19.82 14.95 4.01
CA GLY A 287 20.45 15.54 5.19
C GLY A 287 19.98 14.99 6.54
N ALA A 288 19.08 14.00 6.55
CA ALA A 288 18.59 13.32 7.76
C ALA A 288 18.79 11.79 7.72
N GLY A 289 19.20 11.23 6.58
CA GLY A 289 19.43 9.80 6.41
C GLY A 289 20.71 9.29 7.07
N LYS A 290 20.71 8.00 7.40
CA LYS A 290 21.86 7.26 7.94
C LYS A 290 22.11 5.99 7.14
N MET A 291 23.18 5.98 6.36
CA MET A 291 23.59 4.81 5.57
C MET A 291 24.84 4.19 6.18
N TYR A 292 24.72 2.99 6.75
CA TYR A 292 25.87 2.22 7.22
C TYR A 292 26.53 1.51 6.04
N VAL A 293 27.85 1.33 6.09
CA VAL A 293 28.62 0.69 5.02
C VAL A 293 29.65 -0.25 5.60
N ASP A 294 29.89 -1.36 4.91
CA ASP A 294 30.92 -2.34 5.27
C ASP A 294 30.79 -2.74 6.77
N GLU A 295 31.89 -2.87 7.52
CA GLU A 295 31.88 -3.13 8.97
C GLU A 295 31.90 -1.84 9.82
N GLN A 296 31.57 -0.69 9.24
CA GLN A 296 31.69 0.60 9.92
C GLN A 296 30.52 0.86 10.88
N ASN A 297 30.84 1.18 12.14
CA ASN A 297 29.85 1.54 13.15
C ASN A 297 29.28 2.97 13.00
N LYS A 298 29.86 3.81 12.16
CA LYS A 298 29.39 5.18 11.90
C LYS A 298 28.72 5.25 10.52
N PRO A 299 27.50 5.79 10.40
CA PRO A 299 26.85 5.92 9.11
C PRO A 299 27.39 7.10 8.30
N LEU A 300 27.27 7.00 6.98
CA LEU A 300 27.31 8.12 6.06
C LEU A 300 26.03 8.95 6.23
N ILE A 301 26.19 10.26 6.38
CA ILE A 301 25.11 11.24 6.57
C ILE A 301 25.24 12.37 5.54
N GLU A 302 26.48 12.70 5.15
CA GLU A 302 26.76 13.75 4.17
C GLU A 302 26.32 13.35 2.76
N LYS A 303 25.61 14.26 2.10
CA LYS A 303 25.07 14.08 0.74
C LYS A 303 26.14 13.63 -0.27
N ASN A 304 27.32 14.25 -0.23
CA ASN A 304 28.42 13.91 -1.14
C ASN A 304 28.95 12.49 -0.91
N ALA A 305 29.03 12.02 0.34
CA ALA A 305 29.47 10.69 0.68
C ALA A 305 28.44 9.63 0.25
N ILE A 306 27.15 9.94 0.42
CA ILE A 306 26.05 9.09 -0.04
C ILE A 306 26.06 8.98 -1.57
N TYR A 307 26.19 10.11 -2.29
CA TYR A 307 26.27 10.10 -3.75
C TYR A 307 27.49 9.32 -4.25
N ALA A 308 28.66 9.51 -3.61
CA ALA A 308 29.86 8.75 -3.91
C ALA A 308 29.68 7.24 -3.71
N ARG A 309 28.89 6.81 -2.70
CA ARG A 309 28.62 5.38 -2.48
C ARG A 309 27.74 4.76 -3.57
N ILE A 310 26.83 5.53 -4.17
CA ILE A 310 25.96 5.05 -5.25
C ILE A 310 26.49 5.35 -6.66
N GLN A 311 27.70 5.90 -6.79
CA GLN A 311 28.22 6.40 -8.06
C GLN A 311 28.39 5.34 -9.16
N SER A 312 28.47 4.07 -8.78
CA SER A 312 28.66 2.95 -9.71
C SER A 312 27.35 2.38 -10.26
N PHE A 313 26.20 2.82 -9.74
CA PHE A 313 24.91 2.47 -10.34
C PHE A 313 24.69 3.23 -11.65
N HIS A 314 24.07 2.56 -12.62
CA HIS A 314 23.68 3.19 -13.87
C HIS A 314 22.60 4.26 -13.64
N ASN A 315 21.66 3.97 -12.74
CA ASN A 315 20.50 4.81 -12.42
C ASN A 315 20.77 5.94 -11.43
N ARG A 316 22.02 6.15 -11.02
CA ARG A 316 22.43 7.11 -9.97
C ARG A 316 21.95 8.55 -10.17
N ASN A 317 21.56 8.93 -11.39
CA ASN A 317 21.14 10.28 -11.76
C ASN A 317 19.68 10.35 -12.27
N ARG A 318 18.82 9.42 -11.89
CA ARG A 318 17.41 9.37 -12.34
C ARG A 318 16.43 9.86 -11.28
N PHE A 319 15.44 10.62 -11.70
CA PHE A 319 14.24 10.86 -10.92
C PHE A 319 13.10 10.00 -11.46
N TYR A 320 12.46 9.24 -10.58
CA TYR A 320 11.32 8.41 -10.92
C TYR A 320 10.03 9.06 -10.40
N LEU A 321 9.03 9.22 -11.27
CA LEU A 321 7.71 9.71 -10.89
C LEU A 321 6.68 8.60 -11.08
N TYR A 322 5.98 8.26 -10.00
CA TYR A 322 4.79 7.43 -10.02
C TYR A 322 3.58 8.27 -9.61
N ILE A 323 2.52 8.15 -10.39
CA ILE A 323 1.24 8.82 -10.16
C ILE A 323 0.17 7.73 -10.06
N GLN A 324 -0.41 7.60 -8.88
CA GLN A 324 -1.62 6.81 -8.64
C GLN A 324 -2.84 7.72 -8.81
N SER A 325 -3.95 7.18 -9.31
CA SER A 325 -5.20 7.91 -9.50
C SER A 325 -6.40 7.03 -9.14
N ASN A 326 -7.52 7.22 -9.85
CA ASN A 326 -8.79 6.55 -9.60
C ASN A 326 -8.62 5.05 -9.39
N ARG A 327 -9.36 4.49 -8.43
CA ARG A 327 -9.34 3.07 -8.08
C ARG A 327 -7.96 2.52 -7.75
N GLN A 328 -7.06 3.34 -7.19
CA GLN A 328 -5.68 2.95 -6.84
C GLN A 328 -4.87 2.34 -8.02
N ARG A 329 -5.25 2.66 -9.27
CA ARG A 329 -4.50 2.33 -10.48
C ARG A 329 -3.55 3.48 -10.85
N SER A 330 -2.62 3.22 -11.75
CA SER A 330 -1.77 4.28 -12.32
C SER A 330 -2.58 5.35 -13.04
N TYR A 331 -2.00 6.55 -13.11
CA TYR A 331 -2.59 7.68 -13.80
C TYR A 331 -2.90 7.36 -15.26
N ASN A 332 -4.11 7.74 -15.68
CA ASN A 332 -4.66 7.47 -17.00
C ASN A 332 -4.81 5.98 -17.38
N PHE A 333 -4.83 5.05 -16.40
CA PHE A 333 -5.07 3.62 -16.64
C PHE A 333 -6.37 3.35 -17.44
N TYR A 334 -7.43 4.10 -17.10
CA TYR A 334 -8.76 4.04 -17.72
C TYR A 334 -8.95 5.00 -18.90
N GLY A 335 -7.92 5.78 -19.29
CA GLY A 335 -8.02 6.72 -20.41
C GLY A 335 -8.77 8.03 -20.11
N ASN A 336 -9.13 8.29 -18.85
CA ASN A 336 -9.93 9.46 -18.44
C ASN A 336 -9.13 10.77 -18.29
N TYR A 337 -7.81 10.73 -18.42
CA TYR A 337 -6.93 11.89 -18.24
C TYR A 337 -6.32 12.43 -19.54
N ALA A 338 -6.70 11.90 -20.70
CA ALA A 338 -6.35 12.54 -21.97
C ALA A 338 -6.80 14.02 -21.96
N TYR A 339 -5.98 14.89 -22.55
CA TYR A 339 -6.28 16.31 -22.66
C TYR A 339 -7.59 16.54 -23.44
N SER A 340 -7.77 15.83 -24.55
CA SER A 340 -9.01 15.81 -25.32
C SER A 340 -9.11 14.54 -26.18
N GLU A 341 -10.25 14.32 -26.84
CA GLU A 341 -10.40 13.18 -27.77
C GLU A 341 -9.37 13.15 -28.90
N ALA A 342 -8.88 14.33 -29.31
CA ALA A 342 -7.89 14.47 -30.38
C ALA A 342 -6.44 14.55 -29.86
N ASN A 343 -6.24 14.79 -28.56
CA ASN A 343 -4.94 14.93 -27.93
C ASN A 343 -4.82 13.98 -26.75
N THR A 344 -4.09 12.89 -26.97
CA THR A 344 -3.89 11.83 -25.98
C THR A 344 -2.88 12.18 -24.89
N ASN A 345 -2.18 13.33 -24.99
CA ASN A 345 -1.28 13.78 -23.94
C ASN A 345 -2.07 14.05 -22.65
N ASP A 346 -1.43 13.82 -21.51
CA ASP A 346 -2.06 13.88 -20.19
C ASP A 346 -1.15 14.52 -19.12
N LEU A 347 0.03 14.99 -19.52
CA LEU A 347 1.06 15.52 -18.64
C LEU A 347 1.87 16.60 -19.38
N LYS A 348 2.20 17.69 -18.68
CA LYS A 348 3.32 18.56 -19.04
C LYS A 348 4.45 18.37 -18.04
N ILE A 349 5.70 18.21 -18.47
CA ILE A 349 6.84 18.01 -17.55
C ILE A 349 8.11 18.72 -18.05
N GLY A 350 8.93 19.20 -17.13
CA GLY A 350 10.18 19.90 -17.43
C GLY A 350 10.98 20.25 -16.17
N THR A 351 11.96 21.12 -16.32
CA THR A 351 12.83 21.59 -15.20
C THR A 351 12.35 22.91 -14.60
N SER A 352 11.43 23.62 -15.26
CA SER A 352 10.82 24.87 -14.79
C SER A 352 9.44 25.06 -15.42
N SER A 353 8.65 26.01 -14.91
CA SER A 353 7.34 26.38 -15.49
C SER A 353 7.41 26.79 -16.95
N ASP A 354 8.53 27.39 -17.36
CA ASP A 354 8.70 27.99 -18.69
C ASP A 354 9.22 26.98 -19.73
N THR A 355 9.63 25.78 -19.27
CA THR A 355 10.25 24.73 -20.10
C THR A 355 9.43 23.45 -20.14
N LEU A 356 8.15 23.53 -19.77
CA LEU A 356 7.24 22.38 -19.76
C LEU A 356 6.94 21.88 -21.17
N ILE A 357 7.09 20.56 -21.37
CA ILE A 357 6.78 19.88 -22.62
C ILE A 357 5.59 18.96 -22.38
N GLU A 358 4.61 19.07 -23.27
CA GLU A 358 3.43 18.21 -23.27
C GLU A 358 3.79 16.79 -23.75
N THR A 359 3.31 15.78 -23.03
CA THR A 359 3.63 14.36 -23.24
C THR A 359 2.58 13.44 -22.61
N THR A 360 2.79 12.14 -22.73
CA THR A 360 2.01 11.12 -22.03
C THR A 360 2.77 10.61 -20.82
N PHE A 361 2.05 10.39 -19.72
CA PHE A 361 2.56 9.73 -18.54
C PHE A 361 2.76 8.25 -18.85
N ALA A 362 3.98 7.92 -19.24
CA ALA A 362 4.57 6.59 -19.19
C ALA A 362 5.99 6.68 -19.73
N THR A 363 6.83 5.72 -19.37
CA THR A 363 8.10 5.47 -20.08
C THR A 363 7.93 4.21 -20.91
N GLN A 364 7.81 4.35 -22.24
CA GLN A 364 7.53 3.22 -23.15
C GLN A 364 6.27 2.42 -22.77
N GLY A 365 5.23 3.09 -22.26
CA GLY A 365 3.97 2.45 -21.85
C GLY A 365 3.99 1.80 -20.46
N TRP A 366 5.10 1.86 -19.73
CA TRP A 366 5.15 1.48 -18.32
C TRP A 366 4.70 2.64 -17.43
N PRO A 367 3.91 2.40 -16.36
CA PRO A 367 3.29 3.42 -15.50
C PRO A 367 4.27 4.09 -14.53
N ILE A 368 5.41 4.52 -15.05
CA ILE A 368 6.46 5.24 -14.36
C ILE A 368 7.09 6.22 -15.33
N HIS A 369 7.27 7.47 -14.92
CA HIS A 369 7.95 8.46 -15.73
C HIS A 369 9.40 8.61 -15.24
N VAL A 370 10.37 8.36 -16.12
CA VAL A 370 11.80 8.44 -15.81
C VAL A 370 12.36 9.75 -16.33
N PHE A 371 12.74 10.63 -15.41
CA PHE A 371 13.29 11.95 -15.73
C PHE A 371 14.80 11.97 -15.50
N GLN A 372 15.55 12.32 -16.54
CA GLN A 372 17.01 12.43 -16.51
C GLN A 372 17.46 13.61 -17.38
N GLN A 373 17.28 14.83 -16.87
CA GLN A 373 17.80 16.05 -17.49
C GLN A 373 18.84 16.70 -16.58
N SER A 374 20.00 17.03 -17.13
CA SER A 374 21.01 17.85 -16.44
C SER A 374 20.46 19.26 -16.25
N GLN A 375 20.73 19.85 -15.09
CA GLN A 375 20.38 21.23 -14.78
C GLN A 375 21.67 22.00 -14.51
N MET A 376 21.79 23.20 -15.10
CA MET A 376 23.03 23.98 -14.97
C MET A 376 23.14 24.62 -13.57
N GLY A 377 24.34 24.55 -12.98
CA GLY A 377 24.69 25.24 -11.74
C GLY A 377 25.27 24.31 -10.66
N SER A 378 25.90 24.89 -9.63
CA SER A 378 26.38 24.15 -8.46
C SER A 378 25.28 23.99 -7.40
N GLN A 379 24.05 23.74 -7.83
CA GLN A 379 22.89 23.71 -6.94
C GLN A 379 22.92 22.45 -6.06
N ASP A 380 22.51 22.59 -4.82
CA ASP A 380 22.38 21.45 -3.90
C ASP A 380 21.10 20.64 -4.14
N VAL A 381 20.18 21.19 -4.94
CA VAL A 381 18.84 20.69 -5.24
C VAL A 381 18.49 21.01 -6.69
N HIS A 382 17.87 20.07 -7.38
CA HIS A 382 17.29 20.22 -8.72
C HIS A 382 15.76 20.26 -8.66
N GLN A 383 15.14 20.80 -9.71
CA GLN A 383 13.69 20.91 -9.81
C GLN A 383 13.13 20.00 -10.91
N VAL A 384 12.00 19.38 -10.64
CA VAL A 384 11.16 18.71 -11.65
C VAL A 384 9.78 19.33 -11.55
N THR A 385 9.34 19.99 -12.61
CA THR A 385 8.06 20.70 -12.67
C THR A 385 7.09 19.93 -13.54
N LEU A 386 5.84 19.81 -13.11
CA LEU A 386 4.80 19.14 -13.87
C LEU A 386 3.44 19.84 -13.80
N GLN A 387 2.61 19.64 -14.82
CA GLN A 387 1.17 19.94 -14.78
C GLN A 387 0.39 18.70 -15.23
N LEU A 388 -0.70 18.39 -14.52
CA LEU A 388 -1.57 17.26 -14.80
C LEU A 388 -2.88 17.75 -15.40
N THR A 389 -3.60 16.91 -16.15
CA THR A 389 -4.88 17.34 -16.72
C THR A 389 -5.96 17.37 -15.64
N THR A 390 -6.87 18.32 -15.77
CA THR A 390 -8.00 18.53 -14.85
C THR A 390 -9.22 19.04 -15.62
N ASP A 391 -10.41 18.84 -15.06
CA ASP A 391 -11.65 19.48 -15.48
C ASP A 391 -12.05 20.63 -14.53
N SER A 392 -11.14 21.01 -13.62
CA SER A 392 -11.36 21.99 -12.56
C SER A 392 -12.52 21.63 -11.61
N TYR A 393 -12.79 20.33 -11.39
CA TYR A 393 -13.76 19.93 -10.38
C TYR A 393 -13.32 20.39 -8.98
N ARG A 394 -14.31 20.81 -8.17
CA ARG A 394 -14.10 21.50 -6.89
C ARG A 394 -13.26 20.69 -5.90
N ASP A 395 -13.43 19.38 -5.90
CA ASP A 395 -12.81 18.48 -4.95
C ASP A 395 -11.48 17.87 -5.49
N ALA A 396 -10.92 18.46 -6.55
CA ALA A 396 -9.63 18.06 -7.12
C ALA A 396 -8.50 18.14 -6.09
N GLY A 397 -7.70 17.09 -6.05
CA GLY A 397 -6.68 16.91 -5.02
C GLY A 397 -5.47 16.13 -5.49
N LEU A 398 -4.32 16.53 -4.93
CA LEU A 398 -3.08 15.80 -5.03
C LEU A 398 -2.50 15.61 -3.64
N PHE A 399 -2.00 14.40 -3.37
CA PHE A 399 -1.24 14.09 -2.16
C PHE A 399 0.11 13.48 -2.49
N VAL A 400 1.17 14.00 -1.87
CA VAL A 400 2.53 13.47 -2.02
C VAL A 400 2.84 12.49 -0.89
N GLN A 401 2.80 11.21 -1.21
CA GLN A 401 3.17 10.15 -0.28
C GLN A 401 4.68 10.12 -0.04
N THR A 402 5.47 10.23 -1.11
CA THR A 402 6.94 10.33 -1.06
C THR A 402 7.42 11.37 -2.07
N GLY A 403 8.43 12.13 -1.70
CA GLY A 403 8.97 13.23 -2.50
C GLY A 403 9.05 14.51 -1.67
N VAL A 404 9.65 15.55 -2.25
CA VAL A 404 9.73 16.87 -1.61
C VAL A 404 9.09 17.89 -2.54
N LEU A 405 7.97 18.47 -2.13
CA LEU A 405 7.34 19.58 -2.85
C LEU A 405 8.06 20.88 -2.55
N ALA A 406 8.30 21.65 -3.61
CA ALA A 406 8.72 23.05 -3.55
C ALA A 406 7.55 24.01 -3.82
N SER A 407 6.48 23.56 -4.50
CA SER A 407 5.25 24.34 -4.68
C SER A 407 4.50 24.59 -3.36
N ALA A 408 3.57 25.55 -3.40
CA ALA A 408 2.62 25.77 -2.32
C ALA A 408 1.85 24.48 -2.02
N GLN A 409 1.78 24.12 -0.75
CA GLN A 409 1.22 22.87 -0.29
C GLN A 409 0.78 22.98 1.16
N GLU A 410 -0.12 22.09 1.56
CA GLU A 410 -0.70 22.00 2.88
C GLU A 410 -0.44 20.61 3.48
N GLU A 411 0.73 20.39 4.08
CA GLU A 411 1.14 19.10 4.63
C GLU A 411 1.12 17.95 3.59
N ASN A 412 1.78 18.18 2.45
CA ASN A 412 1.82 17.35 1.24
C ASN A 412 0.53 17.30 0.40
N PHE A 413 -0.53 18.01 0.81
CA PHE A 413 -1.71 18.21 -0.04
C PHE A 413 -1.54 19.41 -0.95
N VAL A 414 -2.00 19.29 -2.20
CA VAL A 414 -2.11 20.39 -3.17
C VAL A 414 -3.52 20.33 -3.74
N ARG A 415 -4.32 21.36 -3.50
CA ARG A 415 -5.76 21.43 -3.85
C ARG A 415 -6.19 22.88 -4.08
N GLN A 416 -7.40 23.08 -4.61
CA GLN A 416 -8.02 24.40 -4.82
C GLN A 416 -7.05 25.39 -5.51
N GLU A 417 -6.86 26.59 -4.98
CA GLU A 417 -5.99 27.63 -5.57
C GLU A 417 -4.50 27.26 -5.60
N ASN A 418 -4.07 26.18 -4.92
CA ASN A 418 -2.70 25.68 -5.04
C ASN A 418 -2.57 24.64 -6.17
N LEU A 419 -3.68 24.08 -6.66
CA LEU A 419 -3.71 23.04 -7.69
C LEU A 419 -4.32 23.52 -9.00
N LEU A 420 -5.43 24.27 -8.94
CA LEU A 420 -6.24 24.67 -10.09
C LEU A 420 -5.80 26.04 -10.59
N GLN A 421 -5.81 26.23 -11.90
CA GLN A 421 -5.47 27.51 -12.53
C GLN A 421 -6.72 28.36 -12.72
N GLU A 422 -6.64 29.65 -12.43
CA GLU A 422 -7.69 30.60 -12.79
C GLU A 422 -7.51 31.07 -14.23
N ALA A 423 -8.61 31.18 -14.97
CA ALA A 423 -8.59 31.71 -16.33
C ALA A 423 -8.18 33.19 -16.34
N THR A 424 -7.30 33.57 -17.27
CA THR A 424 -6.96 34.98 -17.52
C THR A 424 -7.85 35.58 -18.58
N GLU A 425 -8.08 36.90 -18.54
CA GLU A 425 -8.89 37.62 -19.53
C GLU A 425 -8.38 37.47 -20.97
N ASP A 426 -7.09 37.24 -21.15
CA ASP A 426 -6.43 37.03 -22.45
C ASP A 426 -6.41 35.57 -22.91
N GLY A 427 -6.90 34.62 -22.09
CA GLY A 427 -6.92 33.20 -22.40
C GLY A 427 -5.53 32.55 -22.51
N SER A 428 -4.48 33.19 -21.97
CA SER A 428 -3.11 32.67 -22.02
C SER A 428 -2.88 31.45 -21.09
N ILE A 429 -3.75 31.26 -20.09
CA ILE A 429 -3.72 30.12 -19.19
C ILE A 429 -4.64 28.99 -19.67
N ASP A 430 -4.08 27.79 -19.78
CA ASP A 430 -4.79 26.56 -20.15
C ASP A 430 -5.36 25.88 -18.91
N THR A 431 -6.64 26.14 -18.61
CA THR A 431 -7.34 25.60 -17.42
C THR A 431 -7.63 24.09 -17.49
N ASN A 432 -7.29 23.42 -18.59
CA ASN A 432 -7.34 21.95 -18.66
C ASN A 432 -6.12 21.29 -17.98
N TYR A 433 -5.15 22.10 -17.54
CA TYR A 433 -4.02 21.66 -16.73
C TYR A 433 -4.06 22.28 -15.33
N THR A 434 -3.44 21.61 -14.37
CA THR A 434 -3.18 22.15 -13.03
C THR A 434 -2.16 23.30 -13.07
N GLN A 435 -2.03 24.03 -11.98
CA GLN A 435 -0.86 24.87 -11.74
C GLN A 435 0.43 24.04 -11.79
N PRO A 436 1.59 24.64 -12.11
CA PRO A 436 2.86 23.96 -12.04
C PRO A 436 3.18 23.42 -10.63
N ILE A 437 3.28 22.10 -10.53
CA ILE A 437 3.68 21.38 -9.33
C ILE A 437 5.19 21.11 -9.43
N VAL A 438 5.96 21.63 -8.48
CA VAL A 438 7.43 21.59 -8.48
C VAL A 438 7.91 20.64 -7.39
N PHE A 439 8.67 19.63 -7.79
CA PHE A 439 9.42 18.74 -6.90
C PHE A 439 10.87 19.18 -6.79
N ALA A 440 11.40 19.10 -5.56
CA ALA A 440 12.80 19.30 -5.24
C ALA A 440 13.50 17.93 -5.11
N THR A 441 14.61 17.75 -5.82
CA THR A 441 15.41 16.52 -5.77
C THR A 441 16.83 16.84 -5.30
N PRO A 442 17.45 16.03 -4.41
CA PRO A 442 18.84 16.25 -4.03
C PRO A 442 19.76 16.21 -5.25
N ALA A 443 20.76 17.08 -5.31
CA ALA A 443 21.67 17.17 -6.45
C ALA A 443 23.16 17.32 -6.04
N MET A 444 24.04 16.95 -6.97
CA MET A 444 25.49 17.12 -6.91
C MET A 444 25.99 17.74 -8.22
N GLY A 445 26.18 19.06 -8.22
CA GLY A 445 26.53 19.79 -9.44
C GLY A 445 25.39 19.70 -10.46
N GLU A 446 25.71 19.31 -11.70
CA GLU A 446 24.71 19.18 -12.77
C GLU A 446 23.93 17.86 -12.74
N HIS A 447 24.12 17.04 -11.70
CA HIS A 447 23.51 15.72 -11.59
C HIS A 447 22.53 15.64 -10.42
N THR A 448 21.29 15.30 -10.73
CA THR A 448 20.34 14.84 -9.72
C THR A 448 20.89 13.58 -9.05
N ILE A 449 20.77 13.46 -7.73
CA ILE A 449 20.97 12.19 -7.03
C ILE A 449 19.70 11.37 -7.22
N ALA A 450 19.87 10.07 -7.52
CA ALA A 450 18.76 9.15 -7.73
C ALA A 450 17.65 9.34 -6.68
N SER A 451 16.43 9.55 -7.13
CA SER A 451 15.31 9.88 -6.24
C SER A 451 14.00 9.47 -6.88
N PHE A 452 12.93 9.45 -6.09
CA PHE A 452 11.59 9.21 -6.62
C PHE A 452 10.54 10.05 -5.90
N ALA A 453 9.43 10.28 -6.59
CA ALA A 453 8.20 10.80 -6.02
C ALA A 453 7.04 9.84 -6.32
N GLN A 454 6.21 9.64 -5.30
CA GLN A 454 4.95 8.92 -5.41
C GLN A 454 3.84 9.88 -5.00
N ILE A 455 2.90 10.09 -5.92
CA ILE A 455 1.76 10.96 -5.70
C ILE A 455 0.45 10.22 -5.96
N ILE A 456 -0.60 10.67 -5.29
CA ILE A 456 -1.98 10.30 -5.55
C ILE A 456 -2.66 11.53 -6.11
N TYR A 457 -3.34 11.40 -7.23
CA TYR A 457 -3.98 12.51 -7.93
C TYR A 457 -5.38 12.15 -8.38
N GLU A 458 -6.34 12.97 -7.98
CA GLU A 458 -7.73 12.93 -8.45
C GLU A 458 -8.04 14.32 -9.00
N GLY A 459 -8.08 14.42 -10.33
CA GLY A 459 -8.12 15.70 -11.04
C GLY A 459 -9.32 15.91 -11.95
N LYS A 460 -10.08 14.86 -12.22
CA LYS A 460 -11.25 14.85 -13.09
C LYS A 460 -12.38 14.04 -12.48
N LEU A 461 -13.62 14.44 -12.76
CA LEU A 461 -14.79 13.60 -12.53
C LEU A 461 -14.63 12.26 -13.27
N PHE A 462 -15.04 11.19 -12.60
CA PHE A 462 -14.90 9.84 -13.11
C PHE A 462 -16.27 9.19 -13.24
N PHE A 463 -16.53 8.57 -14.39
CA PHE A 463 -17.84 8.05 -14.76
C PHE A 463 -17.80 6.53 -14.93
N VAL A 464 -18.87 5.87 -14.53
CA VAL A 464 -19.05 4.41 -14.66
C VAL A 464 -20.42 4.09 -15.26
N GLN A 465 -20.54 2.93 -15.89
CA GLN A 465 -21.77 2.51 -16.55
C GLN A 465 -22.44 1.38 -15.77
N GLU A 466 -23.76 1.48 -15.59
CA GLU A 466 -24.57 0.39 -15.06
C GLU A 466 -24.64 -0.75 -16.09
N TYR A 467 -24.41 -1.99 -15.66
CA TYR A 467 -24.58 -3.12 -16.53
C TYR A 467 -26.07 -3.31 -16.86
N ALA A 468 -26.40 -3.21 -18.15
CA ALA A 468 -27.74 -3.43 -18.64
C ALA A 468 -27.74 -4.66 -19.58
N PRO A 469 -28.17 -5.85 -19.10
CA PRO A 469 -28.28 -7.01 -19.97
C PRO A 469 -29.36 -6.75 -21.04
N PRO A 470 -29.22 -7.35 -22.24
CA PRO A 470 -30.29 -7.32 -23.22
C PRO A 470 -31.54 -8.03 -22.65
N PRO A 471 -32.76 -7.52 -22.89
CA PRO A 471 -33.99 -8.11 -22.35
C PRO A 471 -34.22 -9.56 -22.80
N GLU A 472 -33.76 -9.88 -24.02
CA GLU A 472 -33.73 -11.22 -24.60
C GLU A 472 -32.45 -11.35 -25.46
N PRO A 473 -31.94 -12.56 -25.73
CA PRO A 473 -30.72 -12.77 -26.51
C PRO A 473 -30.70 -12.10 -27.89
N ASP A 474 -31.88 -11.89 -28.49
CA ASP A 474 -32.07 -11.33 -29.83
C ASP A 474 -32.52 -9.85 -29.83
N GLN A 475 -32.64 -9.23 -28.65
CA GLN A 475 -33.00 -7.81 -28.49
C GLN A 475 -31.74 -6.93 -28.40
N PRO A 476 -31.80 -5.66 -28.85
CA PRO A 476 -30.69 -4.73 -28.63
C PRO A 476 -30.48 -4.50 -27.13
N SER A 477 -29.21 -4.33 -26.72
CA SER A 477 -28.88 -3.95 -25.35
C SER A 477 -29.56 -2.64 -24.96
N LEU A 478 -30.06 -2.58 -23.73
CA LEU A 478 -30.53 -1.33 -23.15
C LEU A 478 -29.38 -0.31 -23.09
N THR A 479 -29.70 0.98 -23.20
CA THR A 479 -28.69 2.03 -23.02
C THR A 479 -28.28 2.05 -21.54
N PRO A 480 -27.01 1.81 -21.20
CA PRO A 480 -26.58 1.77 -19.82
C PRO A 480 -26.69 3.16 -19.18
N GLU A 481 -27.15 3.20 -17.93
CA GLU A 481 -27.17 4.42 -17.13
C GLU A 481 -25.72 4.81 -16.79
N THR A 482 -25.37 6.10 -16.92
CA THR A 482 -24.04 6.60 -16.58
C THR A 482 -24.09 7.28 -15.22
N HIS A 483 -23.21 6.86 -14.33
CA HIS A 483 -23.11 7.35 -12.95
C HIS A 483 -21.77 8.06 -12.75
N ILE A 484 -21.77 9.10 -11.92
CA ILE A 484 -20.54 9.71 -11.41
C ILE A 484 -20.07 8.86 -10.22
N LEU A 485 -18.79 8.51 -10.19
CA LEU A 485 -18.18 7.83 -9.06
C LEU A 485 -17.93 8.84 -7.94
N LYS A 486 -18.70 8.75 -6.84
CA LYS A 486 -18.61 9.65 -5.69
C LYS A 486 -17.44 9.27 -4.79
N ASP A 487 -17.02 10.18 -3.91
CA ASP A 487 -15.90 9.93 -2.98
C ASP A 487 -16.10 8.76 -2.01
N ILE A 488 -17.35 8.33 -1.78
CA ILE A 488 -17.65 7.15 -0.95
C ILE A 488 -17.79 5.88 -1.80
N ASP A 489 -18.08 6.04 -3.08
CA ASP A 489 -17.99 4.95 -4.03
C ASP A 489 -16.51 4.61 -4.17
N ASP A 490 -16.20 3.34 -4.41
CA ASP A 490 -14.83 2.89 -4.65
C ASP A 490 -13.88 3.02 -3.46
N VAL A 491 -14.34 3.38 -2.26
CA VAL A 491 -13.49 3.40 -1.06
C VAL A 491 -13.26 1.99 -0.52
N PHE A 492 -14.33 1.22 -0.36
CA PHE A 492 -14.30 -0.07 0.31
C PHE A 492 -14.19 -1.20 -0.72
N GLY A 493 -13.00 -1.82 -0.79
CA GLY A 493 -12.69 -3.02 -1.56
C GLY A 493 -12.63 -4.29 -0.71
N LEU A 494 -11.74 -5.23 -1.05
CA LEU A 494 -11.49 -6.50 -0.32
C LEU A 494 -12.65 -7.53 -0.38
N PHE A 495 -13.34 -7.61 -1.52
CA PHE A 495 -14.38 -8.62 -1.75
C PHE A 495 -13.82 -10.03 -1.92
N ASN A 496 -12.78 -10.19 -2.75
CA ASN A 496 -12.23 -11.50 -3.10
C ASN A 496 -10.86 -11.72 -2.44
N VAL A 497 -10.74 -11.40 -1.15
CA VAL A 497 -9.47 -11.55 -0.43
C VAL A 497 -9.55 -12.53 0.72
N ARG A 498 -8.45 -13.25 0.93
CA ARG A 498 -8.17 -14.01 2.15
C ARG A 498 -7.01 -13.40 2.91
N SER A 499 -7.07 -13.44 4.24
CA SER A 499 -5.95 -13.04 5.09
C SER A 499 -4.73 -13.93 4.80
N SER A 500 -3.53 -13.34 4.68
CA SER A 500 -2.28 -14.13 4.69
C SER A 500 -1.99 -14.71 6.08
N VAL A 501 -2.51 -14.10 7.13
CA VAL A 501 -2.42 -14.60 8.51
C VAL A 501 -3.46 -15.71 8.69
N VAL A 502 -2.98 -16.95 8.89
CA VAL A 502 -3.81 -18.14 9.07
C VAL A 502 -4.44 -18.13 10.48
N PRO A 503 -5.77 -18.29 10.62
CA PRO A 503 -6.40 -18.41 11.93
C PRO A 503 -6.09 -19.77 12.57
N ALA A 504 -5.90 -19.81 13.88
CA ALA A 504 -5.65 -21.05 14.61
C ALA A 504 -6.91 -21.92 14.80
N HIS A 505 -8.10 -21.32 14.70
CA HIS A 505 -9.41 -21.99 14.78
C HIS A 505 -10.52 -21.14 14.16
N ASP A 506 -11.70 -21.73 13.91
CA ASP A 506 -12.84 -21.07 13.23
C ASP A 506 -13.36 -19.80 13.92
N GLN A 507 -13.19 -19.71 15.24
CA GLN A 507 -13.58 -18.53 16.03
C GLN A 507 -12.51 -17.43 16.04
N GLN A 508 -11.55 -17.46 15.12
CA GLN A 508 -10.52 -16.44 15.01
C GLN A 508 -10.70 -15.72 13.67
N LEU A 509 -11.48 -14.63 13.69
CA LEU A 509 -11.91 -13.94 12.47
C LEU A 509 -10.88 -12.89 12.05
N PRO A 510 -10.71 -12.66 10.73
CA PRO A 510 -9.67 -11.79 10.22
C PRO A 510 -10.05 -10.30 10.27
N THR A 511 -9.04 -9.47 10.50
CA THR A 511 -9.00 -8.06 10.11
C THR A 511 -7.97 -7.92 9.01
N ILE A 512 -8.39 -7.48 7.82
CA ILE A 512 -7.54 -7.34 6.63
C ILE A 512 -7.39 -5.86 6.29
N VAL A 513 -6.16 -5.40 6.11
CA VAL A 513 -5.84 -4.00 5.75
C VAL A 513 -5.30 -3.94 4.32
N ASP A 514 -5.84 -3.02 3.52
CA ASP A 514 -5.23 -2.59 2.26
C ASP A 514 -4.26 -1.44 2.57
N GLU A 515 -2.99 -1.63 2.23
CA GLU A 515 -1.93 -0.67 2.56
C GLU A 515 -1.83 0.47 1.54
N LYS A 516 -2.49 0.36 0.38
CA LYS A 516 -2.52 1.42 -0.62
C LYS A 516 -3.36 2.59 -0.12
N LEU A 517 -2.79 3.78 -0.27
CA LEU A 517 -3.48 5.02 0.05
C LEU A 517 -4.47 5.40 -1.04
N GLN A 518 -5.52 6.14 -0.69
CA GLN A 518 -6.42 6.81 -1.63
C GLN A 518 -6.89 8.13 -1.03
N LEU A 519 -7.38 9.05 -1.87
CA LEU A 519 -7.95 10.31 -1.42
C LEU A 519 -9.45 10.12 -1.18
N ILE A 520 -9.95 10.68 -0.09
CA ILE A 520 -11.39 10.81 0.15
C ILE A 520 -11.67 12.16 0.80
N ASN A 521 -12.89 12.64 0.60
CA ASN A 521 -13.38 13.82 1.28
C ASN A 521 -14.22 13.47 2.51
N PHE A 522 -14.11 14.33 3.53
CA PHE A 522 -14.90 14.30 4.76
C PHE A 522 -15.76 15.56 4.82
N PRO A 523 -17.07 15.44 5.08
CA PRO A 523 -17.91 16.60 5.32
C PRO A 523 -17.37 17.41 6.51
N ASN A 524 -17.31 18.73 6.36
CA ASN A 524 -16.97 19.63 7.46
C ASN A 524 -18.16 20.51 7.86
N GLY A 525 -18.01 21.32 8.91
CA GLY A 525 -19.09 22.17 9.45
C GLY A 525 -19.41 23.41 8.60
N VAL A 526 -18.82 23.51 7.40
CA VAL A 526 -19.02 24.56 6.39
C VAL A 526 -19.49 23.85 5.12
N ASP A 527 -20.07 24.52 4.13
CA ASP A 527 -20.45 23.91 2.83
C ASP A 527 -19.22 23.53 1.97
N SER A 528 -18.25 22.83 2.58
CA SER A 528 -16.94 22.42 2.06
C SER A 528 -16.54 21.05 2.61
N THR A 529 -15.37 20.56 2.22
CA THR A 529 -14.88 19.23 2.57
C THR A 529 -13.42 19.28 3.06
N ASP A 530 -13.10 18.46 4.06
CA ASP A 530 -11.73 18.15 4.44
C ASP A 530 -11.23 17.00 3.57
N MET A 531 -10.01 17.06 3.04
CA MET A 531 -9.44 15.99 2.22
C MET A 531 -8.47 15.14 3.05
N GLY A 532 -8.65 13.82 3.01
CA GLY A 532 -7.77 12.88 3.70
C GLY A 532 -7.17 11.84 2.77
N ALA A 533 -5.90 11.54 3.02
CA ALA A 533 -5.25 10.34 2.51
C ALA A 533 -5.54 9.20 3.49
N ILE A 534 -6.17 8.14 3.00
CA ILE A 534 -6.65 7.04 3.83
C ILE A 534 -6.22 5.69 3.27
N LYS A 535 -6.11 4.72 4.17
CA LYS A 535 -6.19 3.28 3.88
C LYS A 535 -7.59 2.79 4.24
N TYR A 536 -7.89 1.53 4.00
CA TYR A 536 -9.12 0.93 4.51
C TYR A 536 -8.89 -0.50 4.94
N LYS A 537 -9.78 -1.00 5.81
CA LYS A 537 -9.75 -2.37 6.29
C LYS A 537 -11.12 -3.01 6.24
N LYS A 538 -11.12 -4.34 6.16
CA LYS A 538 -12.28 -5.22 6.35
C LYS A 538 -12.12 -5.95 7.69
N VAL A 539 -13.16 -5.94 8.52
CA VAL A 539 -13.22 -6.65 9.79
C VAL A 539 -14.40 -7.62 9.72
N GLU A 540 -14.15 -8.89 10.03
CA GLU A 540 -15.19 -9.90 10.22
C GLU A 540 -15.43 -10.10 11.72
N ASP A 541 -16.70 -10.07 12.11
CA ASP A 541 -17.11 -10.25 13.51
C ASP A 541 -18.44 -11.00 13.63
N GLN A 542 -18.81 -11.34 14.87
CA GLN A 542 -20.04 -12.07 15.18
C GLN A 542 -20.74 -11.51 16.42
N LEU A 543 -22.07 -11.50 16.37
CA LEU A 543 -22.96 -11.14 17.47
C LEU A 543 -23.79 -12.33 17.92
N LEU A 544 -23.74 -12.68 19.20
CA LEU A 544 -24.67 -13.61 19.85
C LEU A 544 -26.02 -12.91 20.06
N LYS A 545 -27.07 -13.49 19.48
CA LYS A 545 -28.47 -13.09 19.64
C LYS A 545 -29.08 -13.70 20.90
N ASP A 546 -30.20 -13.13 21.32
CA ASP A 546 -30.96 -13.60 22.50
C ASP A 546 -31.44 -15.06 22.37
N ASP A 547 -31.63 -15.55 21.14
CA ASP A 547 -32.01 -16.94 20.85
C ASP A 547 -30.83 -17.93 20.86
N GLY A 548 -29.62 -17.45 21.15
CA GLY A 548 -28.38 -18.24 21.16
C GLY A 548 -27.75 -18.46 19.78
N SER A 549 -28.33 -17.93 18.70
CA SER A 549 -27.72 -17.94 17.36
C SER A 549 -26.72 -16.80 17.17
N TYR A 550 -25.84 -16.92 16.18
CA TYR A 550 -24.88 -15.87 15.82
C TYR A 550 -25.29 -15.13 14.55
N LEU A 551 -25.11 -13.80 14.55
CA LEU A 551 -25.12 -12.97 13.36
C LEU A 551 -23.68 -12.64 12.98
N SER A 552 -23.19 -13.23 11.88
CA SER A 552 -21.91 -12.85 11.27
C SER A 552 -22.04 -11.53 10.50
N ARG A 553 -21.07 -10.64 10.64
CA ARG A 553 -21.08 -9.33 9.98
C ARG A 553 -19.71 -8.99 9.41
N VAL A 554 -19.75 -8.04 8.49
CA VAL A 554 -18.58 -7.47 7.83
C VAL A 554 -18.63 -5.96 8.01
N THR A 555 -17.55 -5.41 8.55
CA THR A 555 -17.37 -3.98 8.74
C THR A 555 -16.20 -3.50 7.91
N PHE A 556 -16.43 -2.54 7.03
CA PHE A 556 -15.37 -1.77 6.39
C PHE A 556 -15.15 -0.46 7.14
N GLU A 557 -13.89 -0.06 7.25
CA GLU A 557 -13.51 1.15 7.98
C GLU A 557 -12.34 1.84 7.26
N THR A 558 -12.41 3.17 7.11
CA THR A 558 -11.28 3.96 6.65
C THR A 558 -10.28 4.21 7.78
N LEU A 559 -9.00 4.12 7.46
CA LEU A 559 -7.88 4.34 8.36
C LEU A 559 -7.16 5.61 7.93
N LEU A 560 -7.17 6.64 8.76
CA LEU A 560 -6.63 7.94 8.39
C LEU A 560 -5.10 7.90 8.42
N TYR A 561 -4.47 8.25 7.29
CA TYR A 561 -3.01 8.42 7.23
C TYR A 561 -2.62 9.89 7.45
N SER A 562 -3.23 10.80 6.69
CA SER A 562 -3.04 12.23 6.81
C SER A 562 -4.34 12.95 6.43
N ILE A 563 -4.58 14.13 7.00
CA ILE A 563 -5.75 14.93 6.65
C ILE A 563 -5.38 16.40 6.63
N LYS A 564 -5.88 17.10 5.62
CA LYS A 564 -5.90 18.55 5.60
C LYS A 564 -7.31 19.07 5.86
N LYS A 565 -7.40 20.00 6.81
CA LYS A 565 -8.65 20.60 7.27
C LYS A 565 -8.84 22.00 6.73
N GLU A 566 -10.07 22.34 6.37
CA GLU A 566 -10.48 23.73 6.21
C GLU A 566 -10.84 24.31 7.58
N VAL A 567 -10.03 25.26 8.05
CA VAL A 567 -10.24 25.87 9.37
C VAL A 567 -11.03 27.16 9.19
N ALA A 568 -12.34 27.10 9.41
CA ALA A 568 -13.12 28.30 9.74
C ALA A 568 -13.05 28.54 11.26
N THR A 569 -12.79 29.78 11.69
CA THR A 569 -12.54 30.15 13.09
C THR A 569 -13.74 29.99 14.04
N PHE A 570 -14.91 29.58 13.54
CA PHE A 570 -16.16 29.54 14.30
C PHE A 570 -16.96 28.22 14.17
N THR A 571 -16.43 27.17 13.52
CA THR A 571 -17.13 25.89 13.35
C THR A 571 -16.49 24.75 14.15
N ARG A 572 -17.28 23.70 14.43
CA ARG A 572 -16.81 22.49 15.12
C ARG A 572 -15.70 21.85 14.30
N SER A 573 -14.47 21.86 14.81
CA SER A 573 -13.31 21.31 14.12
C SER A 573 -13.21 19.79 14.26
N SER A 574 -12.77 19.11 13.20
CA SER A 574 -12.36 17.70 13.27
C SER A 574 -11.06 17.54 14.07
N SER A 575 -10.80 16.38 14.69
CA SER A 575 -9.45 16.03 15.21
C SER A 575 -8.89 14.88 14.38
N GLY A 576 -7.71 15.08 13.79
CA GLY A 576 -7.07 14.04 12.98
C GLY A 576 -6.45 13.02 13.92
N HIS A 577 -6.83 11.76 13.79
CA HIS A 577 -6.20 10.64 14.48
C HIS A 577 -5.57 9.73 13.44
N SER A 578 -4.23 9.70 13.36
CA SER A 578 -3.53 8.80 12.45
C SER A 578 -3.69 7.36 12.95
N ASP A 579 -4.26 6.49 12.12
CA ASP A 579 -4.47 5.10 12.46
C ASP A 579 -3.22 4.26 12.11
N SER A 580 -2.80 3.38 13.03
CA SER A 580 -1.73 2.40 12.80
C SER A 580 -2.27 1.00 13.09
N VAL A 581 -2.93 0.40 12.11
CA VAL A 581 -3.50 -0.95 12.20
C VAL A 581 -2.88 -1.80 11.10
N SER A 582 -2.48 -3.03 11.44
CA SER A 582 -2.02 -4.04 10.49
C SER A 582 -3.03 -5.18 10.38
N THR A 583 -2.92 -5.99 9.32
CA THR A 583 -3.66 -7.25 9.20
C THR A 583 -3.35 -8.14 10.41
N HIS A 584 -4.39 -8.71 11.00
CA HIS A 584 -4.30 -9.61 12.14
C HIS A 584 -5.58 -10.44 12.24
N THR A 585 -5.63 -11.32 13.23
CA THR A 585 -6.82 -12.08 13.56
C THR A 585 -7.24 -11.79 15.00
N GLN A 586 -8.54 -11.79 15.25
CA GLN A 586 -9.11 -11.57 16.57
C GLN A 586 -9.77 -12.85 17.05
N SER A 587 -9.43 -13.31 18.25
CA SER A 587 -10.04 -14.50 18.85
C SER A 587 -11.37 -14.15 19.52
N TYR A 588 -12.40 -14.93 19.21
CA TYR A 588 -13.74 -14.80 19.75
C TYR A 588 -14.02 -15.94 20.73
N THR A 589 -14.85 -15.70 21.76
CA THR A 589 -15.29 -16.71 22.72
C THR A 589 -16.81 -16.81 22.71
N ASN A 590 -17.33 -18.02 22.93
CA ASN A 590 -18.79 -18.26 23.02
C ASN A 590 -19.45 -17.65 24.25
N GLU A 591 -18.67 -17.08 25.17
CA GLU A 591 -19.13 -16.61 26.48
C GLU A 591 -19.38 -15.09 26.52
N SER A 592 -18.98 -14.33 25.48
CA SER A 592 -19.18 -12.87 25.44
C SER A 592 -19.30 -12.29 24.04
N ASN A 593 -20.21 -11.32 23.88
CA ASN A 593 -20.36 -10.55 22.65
C ASN A 593 -19.10 -9.72 22.37
N SER A 594 -18.44 -10.00 21.25
CA SER A 594 -17.20 -9.35 20.83
C SER A 594 -17.45 -8.53 19.56
N PHE A 595 -18.50 -7.71 19.60
CA PHE A 595 -18.85 -6.85 18.48
C PHE A 595 -17.75 -5.83 18.19
N TYR A 596 -17.61 -5.52 16.90
CA TYR A 596 -16.75 -4.48 16.39
C TYR A 596 -17.00 -3.18 17.13
N LYS A 597 -15.90 -2.58 17.58
CA LYS A 597 -15.87 -1.25 18.17
C LYS A 597 -14.80 -0.45 17.43
N PRO A 598 -15.13 0.75 16.93
CA PRO A 598 -14.11 1.65 16.42
C PRO A 598 -13.02 1.88 17.46
N GLN A 599 -11.78 2.01 17.00
CA GLN A 599 -10.68 2.37 17.88
C GLN A 599 -10.91 3.77 18.45
N LYS A 600 -10.56 3.99 19.73
CA LYS A 600 -10.63 5.33 20.33
C LYS A 600 -9.84 6.33 19.45
N PRO A 601 -10.33 7.56 19.24
CA PRO A 601 -11.38 8.25 20.01
C PRO A 601 -12.81 8.04 19.49
N TYR A 602 -13.04 7.16 18.53
CA TYR A 602 -14.35 6.99 17.90
C TYR A 602 -15.29 6.09 18.73
N LEU A 603 -16.59 6.38 18.67
CA LEU A 603 -17.66 5.65 19.34
C LEU A 603 -18.87 5.58 18.41
N LEU A 604 -19.59 4.45 18.40
CA LEU A 604 -20.87 4.34 17.69
C LEU A 604 -22.00 4.74 18.65
N GLY A 605 -22.80 5.73 18.26
CA GLY A 605 -24.08 6.07 18.90
C GLY A 605 -25.26 5.51 18.12
N THR A 606 -26.41 5.35 18.79
CA THR A 606 -27.66 4.87 18.19
C THR A 606 -28.71 5.99 18.15
N LYS A 607 -29.52 6.02 17.08
CA LYS A 607 -30.66 6.94 16.92
C LYS A 607 -31.76 6.27 16.11
N VAL A 608 -32.86 5.94 16.78
CA VAL A 608 -34.02 5.28 16.14
C VAL A 608 -34.77 6.25 15.22
N PHE A 609 -35.14 5.79 14.04
CA PHE A 609 -36.00 6.53 13.09
C PHE A 609 -36.86 5.57 12.25
N THR A 610 -37.96 6.04 11.68
CA THR A 610 -38.83 5.23 10.81
C THR A 610 -38.58 5.54 9.33
N SER A 611 -38.29 4.49 8.54
CA SER A 611 -38.22 4.56 7.07
C SER A 611 -39.26 3.63 6.45
N SER A 612 -40.15 4.17 5.61
CA SER A 612 -41.19 3.38 4.92
C SER A 612 -42.02 2.48 5.85
N LEU A 613 -42.39 2.98 7.04
CA LEU A 613 -43.10 2.27 8.12
C LEU A 613 -42.29 1.24 8.92
N THR A 614 -41.01 1.06 8.60
CA THR A 614 -40.10 0.17 9.32
C THR A 614 -39.25 0.98 10.30
N PRO A 615 -39.25 0.64 11.61
CA PRO A 615 -38.32 1.25 12.54
C PRO A 615 -36.89 0.76 12.27
N ILE A 616 -35.95 1.70 12.20
CA ILE A 616 -34.53 1.48 11.95
C ILE A 616 -33.74 1.94 13.17
N ASN A 617 -32.84 1.08 13.67
CA ASN A 617 -31.88 1.47 14.70
C ASN A 617 -30.70 2.19 14.04
N GLY A 618 -30.81 3.51 13.87
CA GLY A 618 -29.79 4.27 13.16
C GLY A 618 -28.45 4.35 13.88
N LEU A 619 -27.34 4.42 13.14
CA LEU A 619 -26.00 4.57 13.69
C LEU A 619 -25.41 5.95 13.37
N ILE A 620 -24.64 6.48 14.32
CA ILE A 620 -23.90 7.75 14.20
C ILE A 620 -22.47 7.53 14.74
N LEU A 621 -21.47 8.14 14.11
CA LEU A 621 -20.09 8.13 14.58
C LEU A 621 -19.83 9.37 15.44
N GLU A 622 -19.51 9.13 16.69
CA GLU A 622 -19.13 10.16 17.65
C GLU A 622 -17.63 10.09 17.97
N THR A 623 -17.11 11.16 18.56
CA THR A 623 -15.76 11.18 19.11
C THR A 623 -15.82 11.51 20.60
N THR A 624 -14.88 10.98 21.40
CA THR A 624 -14.78 11.23 22.85
C THR A 624 -14.66 12.72 23.22
N PHE A 625 -14.31 13.58 22.26
CA PHE A 625 -14.11 15.02 22.46
C PHE A 625 -15.17 15.88 21.77
N ASN A 626 -16.25 15.28 21.27
CA ASN A 626 -17.29 15.99 20.52
C ASN A 626 -16.70 16.81 19.34
N HIS A 627 -15.71 16.28 18.65
CA HIS A 627 -15.21 16.76 17.35
C HIS A 627 -15.93 16.07 16.20
N LEU A 628 -15.79 16.60 14.98
CA LEU A 628 -16.24 15.89 13.78
C LEU A 628 -15.35 14.65 13.53
N PRO A 629 -15.93 13.48 13.21
CA PRO A 629 -15.16 12.29 12.87
C PRO A 629 -14.35 12.48 11.58
N THR A 630 -13.20 11.81 11.49
CA THR A 630 -12.38 11.72 10.28
C THR A 630 -12.24 10.27 9.84
N LYS A 631 -13.38 9.57 9.83
CA LYS A 631 -13.47 8.13 9.59
C LYS A 631 -14.83 7.81 8.97
N LYS A 632 -14.84 6.91 8.00
CA LYS A 632 -16.05 6.38 7.38
C LYS A 632 -16.13 4.88 7.65
N ILE A 633 -17.34 4.38 7.92
CA ILE A 633 -17.62 2.99 8.27
C ILE A 633 -18.78 2.50 7.41
N LEU A 634 -18.66 1.30 6.85
CA LEU A 634 -19.76 0.55 6.25
C LEU A 634 -19.98 -0.75 7.03
N GLY A 635 -21.15 -0.94 7.60
CA GLY A 635 -21.54 -2.17 8.30
C GLY A 635 -22.63 -2.93 7.56
N ILE A 636 -22.37 -4.17 7.18
CA ILE A 636 -23.34 -5.08 6.55
C ILE A 636 -23.23 -6.49 7.16
N THR A 637 -24.25 -7.31 6.95
CA THR A 637 -24.22 -8.72 7.38
C THR A 637 -23.36 -9.56 6.44
N ALA A 638 -22.88 -10.72 6.91
CA ALA A 638 -22.12 -11.63 6.06
C ALA A 638 -22.92 -12.14 4.86
N SER A 639 -24.24 -12.32 4.99
CA SER A 639 -25.11 -12.72 3.88
C SER A 639 -25.27 -11.62 2.83
N GLU A 640 -25.36 -10.35 3.25
CA GLU A 640 -25.39 -9.20 2.32
C GLU A 640 -24.04 -9.06 1.61
N PHE A 641 -22.93 -9.22 2.33
CA PHE A 641 -21.59 -9.24 1.72
C PHE A 641 -21.42 -10.39 0.73
N GLN A 642 -21.89 -11.59 1.07
CA GLN A 642 -21.86 -12.75 0.17
C GLN A 642 -22.65 -12.49 -1.13
N ALA A 643 -23.83 -11.86 -1.05
CA ALA A 643 -24.60 -11.50 -2.25
C ALA A 643 -23.80 -10.56 -3.18
N LEU A 644 -23.00 -9.64 -2.63
CA LEU A 644 -22.10 -8.79 -3.42
C LEU A 644 -20.91 -9.59 -4.01
N GLN A 645 -20.35 -10.56 -3.28
CA GLN A 645 -19.29 -11.44 -3.80
C GLN A 645 -19.80 -12.36 -4.93
N GLU A 646 -21.05 -12.81 -4.84
CA GLU A 646 -21.70 -13.64 -5.85
C GLU A 646 -21.85 -12.91 -7.19
N LEU A 647 -22.07 -11.58 -7.18
CA LEU A 647 -22.05 -10.76 -8.39
C LEU A 647 -20.69 -10.86 -9.11
N ALA A 648 -19.59 -10.69 -8.35
CA ALA A 648 -18.25 -10.74 -8.91
C ALA A 648 -17.94 -12.12 -9.53
N THR A 649 -18.36 -13.19 -8.86
CA THR A 649 -18.15 -14.57 -9.35
C THR A 649 -18.99 -14.87 -10.58
N THR A 650 -20.27 -14.49 -10.57
CA THR A 650 -21.24 -14.79 -11.64
C THR A 650 -20.85 -14.13 -12.96
N HIS A 651 -20.31 -12.91 -12.90
CA HIS A 651 -19.93 -12.14 -14.08
C HIS A 651 -18.41 -12.18 -14.38
N ASN A 652 -17.63 -13.03 -13.71
CA ASN A 652 -16.17 -13.13 -13.82
C ASN A 652 -15.47 -11.77 -13.69
N LEU A 653 -15.91 -10.99 -12.72
CA LEU A 653 -15.49 -9.62 -12.51
C LEU A 653 -14.29 -9.57 -11.58
N THR A 654 -13.45 -8.54 -11.78
CA THR A 654 -12.23 -8.37 -11.01
C THR A 654 -12.17 -6.98 -10.41
N TYR A 655 -11.42 -6.84 -9.31
CA TYR A 655 -11.21 -5.55 -8.66
C TYR A 655 -12.53 -4.84 -8.24
N ALA A 656 -13.42 -5.61 -7.61
CA ALA A 656 -14.71 -5.13 -7.12
C ALA A 656 -14.52 -4.22 -5.90
N ARG A 657 -15.28 -3.12 -5.87
CA ARG A 657 -15.38 -2.17 -4.76
C ARG A 657 -16.83 -1.75 -4.58
N VAL A 658 -17.18 -1.27 -3.40
CA VAL A 658 -18.54 -0.83 -3.06
C VAL A 658 -18.97 0.34 -3.95
N PHE A 659 -20.23 0.34 -4.36
CA PHE A 659 -20.90 1.44 -5.04
C PHE A 659 -22.26 1.75 -4.37
N PHE A 660 -22.59 3.02 -4.17
CA PHE A 660 -23.83 3.48 -3.54
C PHE A 660 -24.75 4.17 -4.55
N LYS A 661 -25.84 3.51 -4.99
CA LYS A 661 -26.87 4.13 -5.81
C LYS A 661 -27.88 4.86 -4.93
N SER A 662 -27.95 6.19 -5.01
CA SER A 662 -28.91 6.97 -4.23
C SER A 662 -30.34 6.68 -4.70
N LEU A 663 -31.27 6.45 -3.78
CA LEU A 663 -32.69 6.29 -4.11
C LEU A 663 -33.43 7.62 -4.31
N PHE A 664 -32.84 8.71 -3.86
CA PHE A 664 -33.39 10.07 -3.93
C PHE A 664 -32.33 11.01 -4.54
N SER A 665 -32.65 12.31 -4.68
CA SER A 665 -31.67 13.31 -5.13
C SER A 665 -30.38 13.22 -4.30
N GLU A 666 -29.21 13.18 -4.95
CA GLU A 666 -27.89 13.01 -4.30
C GLU A 666 -27.64 14.03 -3.16
N GLU A 667 -28.18 15.24 -3.28
CA GLU A 667 -28.05 16.31 -2.28
C GLU A 667 -29.12 16.27 -1.17
N GLY A 668 -30.20 15.52 -1.36
CA GLY A 668 -31.38 15.55 -0.49
C GLY A 668 -31.28 14.61 0.72
N TYR A 669 -31.80 15.07 1.86
CA TYR A 669 -32.10 14.22 3.01
C TYR A 669 -33.60 13.90 3.04
N ILE A 670 -33.93 12.69 3.49
CA ILE A 670 -35.29 12.33 3.90
C ILE A 670 -35.41 12.66 5.37
N THR A 671 -36.52 13.25 5.79
CA THR A 671 -36.81 13.49 7.21
C THR A 671 -37.85 12.48 7.70
N SER A 672 -37.52 11.69 8.71
CA SER A 672 -38.44 10.74 9.34
C SER A 672 -39.52 11.42 10.18
N ILE A 673 -40.51 10.65 10.65
CA ILE A 673 -41.55 11.16 11.57
C ILE A 673 -40.99 11.60 12.93
N GLU A 674 -39.81 11.08 13.30
CA GLU A 674 -39.04 11.45 14.49
C GLU A 674 -38.10 12.64 14.23
N GLU A 675 -38.27 13.34 13.11
CA GLU A 675 -37.44 14.49 12.70
C GLU A 675 -35.95 14.13 12.53
N VAL A 676 -35.66 12.88 12.15
CA VAL A 676 -34.30 12.45 11.82
C VAL A 676 -34.06 12.60 10.34
N ALA A 677 -33.09 13.43 9.97
CA ALA A 677 -32.59 13.51 8.60
C ALA A 677 -31.69 12.31 8.29
N TYR A 678 -31.97 11.59 7.21
CA TYR A 678 -31.19 10.44 6.77
C TYR A 678 -31.14 10.32 5.25
N LYS A 679 -30.15 9.57 4.74
CA LYS A 679 -30.06 9.15 3.33
C LYS A 679 -30.20 7.63 3.23
N THR A 680 -30.72 7.17 2.10
CA THR A 680 -30.86 5.74 1.78
C THR A 680 -30.31 5.48 0.39
N SER A 681 -29.50 4.43 0.26
CA SER A 681 -28.91 3.99 -1.01
C SER A 681 -29.07 2.49 -1.19
N ILE A 682 -29.08 2.04 -2.44
CA ILE A 682 -28.89 0.63 -2.79
C ILE A 682 -27.38 0.39 -2.88
N LEU A 683 -26.91 -0.67 -2.22
CA LEU A 683 -25.53 -1.11 -2.27
C LEU A 683 -25.30 -2.04 -3.46
N GLY A 684 -24.30 -1.72 -4.27
CA GLY A 684 -23.82 -2.55 -5.37
C GLY A 684 -22.30 -2.64 -5.39
N ILE A 685 -21.76 -3.15 -6.50
CA ILE A 685 -20.32 -3.17 -6.75
C ILE A 685 -19.99 -2.43 -8.06
N VAL A 686 -18.90 -1.67 -8.03
CA VAL A 686 -18.18 -1.19 -9.22
C VAL A 686 -16.98 -2.09 -9.47
N THR A 687 -16.74 -2.46 -10.73
CA THR A 687 -15.80 -3.54 -11.05
C THR A 687 -15.19 -3.42 -12.44
N GLU A 688 -14.13 -4.17 -12.71
CA GLU A 688 -13.53 -4.35 -14.04
C GLU A 688 -14.03 -5.65 -14.67
N ASN A 689 -14.53 -5.58 -15.91
CA ASN A 689 -14.78 -6.77 -16.73
C ASN A 689 -13.48 -7.33 -17.34
N SER A 690 -13.57 -8.41 -18.13
CA SER A 690 -12.39 -9.06 -18.74
C SER A 690 -11.58 -8.16 -19.68
N SER A 691 -12.17 -7.06 -20.17
CA SER A 691 -11.50 -6.07 -21.03
C SER A 691 -11.04 -4.83 -20.27
N GLY A 692 -11.21 -4.79 -18.94
CA GLY A 692 -10.87 -3.64 -18.10
C GLY A 692 -11.85 -2.48 -18.18
N THR A 693 -13.03 -2.68 -18.76
CA THR A 693 -14.09 -1.66 -18.76
C THR A 693 -14.82 -1.67 -17.42
N LEU A 694 -15.12 -0.47 -16.90
CA LEU A 694 -15.81 -0.32 -15.63
C LEU A 694 -17.31 -0.49 -15.78
N GLN A 695 -17.87 -1.32 -14.91
CA GLN A 695 -19.30 -1.60 -14.86
C GLN A 695 -19.78 -1.61 -13.41
N VAL A 696 -21.06 -1.27 -13.21
CA VAL A 696 -21.74 -1.35 -11.92
C VAL A 696 -22.78 -2.46 -11.96
N PHE A 697 -22.84 -3.26 -10.89
CA PHE A 697 -23.79 -4.36 -10.70
C PHE A 697 -24.48 -4.24 -9.35
N PHE A 698 -25.73 -4.67 -9.30
CA PHE A 698 -26.55 -4.72 -8.09
C PHE A 698 -27.08 -6.15 -7.88
N PRO A 699 -27.25 -6.60 -6.62
CA PRO A 699 -27.86 -7.88 -6.33
C PRO A 699 -29.36 -7.87 -6.67
N ASP A 700 -29.90 -9.04 -7.05
CA ASP A 700 -31.34 -9.21 -7.33
C ASP A 700 -32.22 -8.80 -6.15
N ASN A 701 -31.76 -9.10 -4.94
CA ASN A 701 -32.34 -8.60 -3.70
C ASN A 701 -31.56 -7.36 -3.27
N GLU A 702 -32.19 -6.19 -3.38
CA GLU A 702 -31.56 -4.91 -3.03
C GLU A 702 -31.08 -4.90 -1.58
N ILE A 703 -29.82 -4.49 -1.40
CA ILE A 703 -29.24 -4.26 -0.08
C ILE A 703 -29.38 -2.78 0.22
N LEU A 704 -30.34 -2.43 1.08
CA LEU A 704 -30.55 -1.05 1.49
C LEU A 704 -29.58 -0.66 2.60
N VAL A 705 -28.88 0.45 2.39
CA VAL A 705 -27.98 1.05 3.38
C VAL A 705 -28.42 2.47 3.72
N TYR A 706 -28.32 2.80 5.01
CA TYR A 706 -28.74 4.07 5.58
C TYR A 706 -27.52 4.83 6.11
N THR A 707 -27.63 6.16 6.13
CA THR A 707 -26.69 7.02 6.86
C THR A 707 -27.42 8.25 7.42
N ILE A 708 -27.04 8.67 8.63
CA ILE A 708 -27.58 9.87 9.31
C ILE A 708 -26.55 11.00 9.29
N ASP A 709 -25.27 10.68 9.26
CA ASP A 709 -24.16 11.61 9.48
C ASP A 709 -23.11 11.62 8.36
N LEU A 710 -23.29 10.81 7.31
CA LEU A 710 -22.34 10.60 6.20
C LEU A 710 -20.99 9.99 6.61
N PHE A 711 -20.86 9.52 7.86
CA PHE A 711 -19.69 8.82 8.38
C PHE A 711 -19.98 7.33 8.61
N VAL A 712 -21.19 6.97 9.04
CA VAL A 712 -21.60 5.57 9.19
C VAL A 712 -22.67 5.24 8.15
N PHE A 713 -22.37 4.22 7.35
CA PHE A 713 -23.27 3.59 6.41
C PHE A 713 -23.58 2.20 6.94
N PHE A 714 -24.85 1.81 6.99
CA PHE A 714 -25.21 0.51 7.59
C PHE A 714 -26.48 -0.07 6.98
N SER A 715 -26.54 -1.39 6.87
CA SER A 715 -27.80 -2.09 6.61
C SER A 715 -28.66 -2.16 7.88
N GLN A 716 -29.97 -2.27 7.70
CA GLN A 716 -30.90 -2.44 8.83
C GLN A 716 -30.47 -3.65 9.70
N SER A 717 -30.25 -4.79 9.06
CA SER A 717 -29.86 -6.05 9.69
C SER A 717 -28.55 -5.96 10.48
N TYR A 718 -27.59 -5.15 10.02
CA TYR A 718 -26.33 -4.91 10.74
C TYR A 718 -26.54 -4.14 12.05
N SER A 719 -27.41 -3.13 12.01
CA SER A 719 -27.63 -2.18 13.11
C SER A 719 -28.60 -2.65 14.20
N GLU A 720 -29.48 -3.60 13.88
CA GLU A 720 -30.55 -4.08 14.77
C GLU A 720 -30.04 -4.56 16.15
N PHE A 721 -28.87 -5.20 16.16
CA PHE A 721 -28.29 -5.83 17.35
C PHE A 721 -27.06 -5.09 17.90
N ILE A 722 -26.81 -3.86 17.46
CA ILE A 722 -25.76 -3.03 18.07
C ILE A 722 -26.23 -2.62 19.47
N PRO A 723 -25.49 -3.00 20.54
CA PRO A 723 -25.87 -2.60 21.88
C PRO A 723 -25.88 -1.09 21.96
N ASP A 724 -26.92 -0.52 22.58
CA ASP A 724 -26.93 0.91 22.89
C ASP A 724 -25.63 1.23 23.61
N ALA A 725 -24.83 2.12 23.00
CA ALA A 725 -23.64 2.61 23.66
C ALA A 725 -24.12 3.23 24.96
N ILE A 726 -23.80 2.59 26.09
CA ILE A 726 -23.97 3.21 27.39
C ILE A 726 -23.25 4.55 27.24
N GLN A 727 -24.01 5.65 27.26
CA GLN A 727 -23.48 6.97 27.51
C GLN A 727 -22.71 6.85 28.82
N ALA A 728 -21.42 6.55 28.73
CA ALA A 728 -20.53 6.67 29.85
C ALA A 728 -20.59 8.16 30.17
N LEU A 729 -21.39 8.48 31.20
CA LEU A 729 -21.64 9.81 31.73
C LEU A 729 -20.33 10.59 31.72
N TYR A 730 -20.13 11.42 30.71
CA TYR A 730 -19.14 12.48 30.82
C TYR A 730 -19.70 13.41 31.89
N PRO A 731 -19.03 13.60 33.04
CA PRO A 731 -19.45 14.65 33.94
C PRO A 731 -19.46 15.92 33.12
N GLN A 732 -20.62 16.59 33.07
CA GLN A 732 -20.69 17.94 32.57
C GLN A 732 -19.59 18.71 33.31
N TYR A 733 -18.53 19.10 32.61
CA TYR A 733 -17.64 20.10 33.14
C TYR A 733 -18.49 21.36 33.23
N GLN A 734 -19.04 21.60 34.42
CA GLN A 734 -19.52 22.91 34.79
C GLN A 734 -18.36 23.85 34.51
N THR A 735 -18.55 24.72 33.53
CA THR A 735 -17.75 25.93 33.39
C THR A 735 -17.69 26.57 34.78
N PRO A 736 -16.49 26.77 35.36
CA PRO A 736 -16.39 27.56 36.57
C PRO A 736 -16.97 28.93 36.23
N GLU A 737 -18.04 29.32 36.91
CA GLU A 737 -18.45 30.73 36.93
C GLU A 737 -17.24 31.52 37.42
N LEU A 738 -16.67 32.34 36.53
CA LEU A 738 -15.64 33.29 36.91
C LEU A 738 -16.28 34.34 37.83
N PRO A 739 -15.63 34.71 38.96
CA PRO A 739 -16.04 35.87 39.76
C PRO A 739 -15.83 37.19 39.03
#